data_AF-A0A2V9NM73-F1
#
_entry.id   AF-A0A2V9NM73-F1
#
_cell.length_a   1.000
_cell.length_b   1.000
_cell.length_c   1.000
_cell.angle_alpha   90.00
_cell.angle_beta   90.00
_cell.angle_gamma   90.00
#
_symmetry.space_group_name_H-M   'P 1'
#
loop_
_entity.id
_entity.type
_entity.pdbx_description
1 polymer ?
#
loop_
_entity_poly.entity_id
_entity_poly.type
_entity_poly.pdbx_seq_one_letter_code
_entity_poly.pdbx_strand_id
1 'polypeptide(L)'
;MVARRLQQASKIPSVVFAVLLLISILGFIAVNHLVVRFHEQEKALGRRLYALAQAEQSAGRVDRAIPYLRAAISYSRDNPQYQLGLARALRDTGRTDEAESYLIRLWEKDPQDGPINLALGRLFARENDVARAIQYYHNAAYGVWAQNSADNGLGARFELVRYLLQRKAATDAQSELISMSSSLPDDPALQLQLGDLFFQAQDFQRALDEYEHVLRKQPSQLQAAVGAGKAAFQLHRYRLAEKYFSRAAANDEAKPLLEVVRVILDSDPDDPAISASERVRRIKKAFQHAGSRLDECREVSAVVADLRQRWGAVKSKVLRTTHFNDDLNAAEERIFLVLAVFIGIFSGLAVVCFRLAIDWSRIALLGPLPEAHSLRLIIAPVVVGLVVAILVIHIFPLVRGSGVNQTKAALYIYNGYIPLKTAIGKFITAALSIGAGHSLGPEDPSLQIGATLASALGRRLHLSRERLRLLAPVGAAAGLAAAFNAPISAVLFVIEEVIGRWSAGILGSVVLSAISSVVVVRWFLGSEPLFRIPSLALNRPAELVAYGLLGIVGGLAAVMFSRSIGFLRPRLRALPRWTQYFQPACAGLLIGLMGYFGAPQIMGAGYEYMDQAMHDQFTWQMLAALAVLKIIATTASFVTGTPGGMFAPALFTGAMIGGAIGGAERHFYPHLVTGSTATYALVGMGVLFAGFLRAPMTSVFMVLEVSGNYSIIVPVIVANTLAYFISRALQPLPIFDLLTRQDGLVLPSLEEEREQAVLRVEDAMQPAPSLILEADHSIGEAVRLLPDGAQKQDEHILVRMTPTGWNAITIAALRKLAGEGKTEMSLASNLSTRSLPSLFPDLPLDAALRFVQDAPLVPVVNRANFRQVEGVITREDVFRRYREEESE
;
A
#
# COMPACT_ATOMS: atom_id res chain seq x y z
N MET A 1 -5.07 50.39 27.85
CA MET A 1 -3.94 49.44 28.06
C MET A 1 -4.22 48.07 27.41
N VAL A 2 -5.43 47.51 27.53
CA VAL A 2 -5.88 46.27 26.85
C VAL A 2 -5.91 46.40 25.30
N ALA A 3 -6.40 47.52 24.75
CA ALA A 3 -6.37 47.79 23.30
C ALA A 3 -4.96 47.88 22.70
N ARG A 4 -3.97 48.39 23.47
CA ARG A 4 -2.55 48.38 23.08
C ARG A 4 -1.93 46.99 23.12
N ARG A 5 -2.31 46.13 24.09
CA ARG A 5 -1.92 44.70 24.11
C ARG A 5 -2.55 43.92 22.96
N LEU A 6 -3.80 44.21 22.57
CA LEU A 6 -4.48 43.60 21.42
C LEU A 6 -3.85 44.02 20.07
N GLN A 7 -3.41 45.28 19.92
CA GLN A 7 -2.67 45.74 18.72
C GLN A 7 -1.22 45.24 18.66
N GLN A 8 -0.58 44.93 19.81
CA GLN A 8 0.75 44.32 19.84
C GLN A 8 0.69 42.80 19.62
N ALA A 9 -0.34 42.13 20.13
CA ALA A 9 -0.59 40.71 19.92
C ALA A 9 -1.04 40.37 18.48
N SER A 10 -1.59 41.33 17.71
CA SER A 10 -1.99 41.10 16.32
C SER A 10 -0.84 41.23 15.30
N LYS A 11 0.27 41.89 15.65
CA LYS A 11 1.44 42.05 14.74
C LYS A 11 2.51 40.96 14.89
N ILE A 12 2.55 40.26 16.01
CA ILE A 12 3.51 39.17 16.27
C ILE A 12 3.22 37.92 15.41
N PRO A 13 1.96 37.49 15.18
CA PRO A 13 1.65 36.32 14.35
C PRO A 13 2.06 36.51 12.89
N SER A 14 1.80 37.68 12.30
CA SER A 14 2.05 37.92 10.87
C SER A 14 3.54 37.90 10.51
N VAL A 15 4.41 38.47 11.35
CA VAL A 15 5.87 38.40 11.15
C VAL A 15 6.38 36.97 11.31
N VAL A 16 5.91 36.25 12.33
CA VAL A 16 6.26 34.84 12.53
C VAL A 16 5.84 34.02 11.31
N PHE A 17 4.61 34.17 10.82
CA PHE A 17 4.14 33.43 9.65
C PHE A 17 4.91 33.79 8.37
N ALA A 18 5.27 35.07 8.17
CA ALA A 18 6.12 35.48 7.05
C ALA A 18 7.52 34.82 7.11
N VAL A 19 8.11 34.73 8.30
CA VAL A 19 9.38 34.03 8.52
C VAL A 19 9.24 32.54 8.27
N LEU A 20 8.20 31.89 8.80
CA LEU A 20 7.96 30.47 8.56
C LEU A 20 7.73 30.18 7.07
N LEU A 21 7.00 31.04 6.37
CA LEU A 21 6.79 30.95 4.92
C LEU A 21 8.12 31.07 4.16
N LEU A 22 8.95 32.05 4.51
CA LEU A 22 10.27 32.23 3.89
C LEU A 22 11.16 30.99 4.11
N ILE A 23 11.20 30.45 5.34
CA ILE A 23 11.96 29.23 5.64
C ILE A 23 11.41 28.04 4.85
N SER A 24 10.09 27.91 4.73
CA SER A 24 9.46 26.87 3.91
C SER A 24 9.84 26.99 2.44
N ILE A 25 9.84 28.19 1.86
CA ILE A 25 10.24 28.43 0.45
C ILE A 25 11.71 28.06 0.25
N LEU A 26 12.60 28.53 1.11
CA LEU A 26 14.03 28.22 1.03
C LEU A 26 14.30 26.71 1.20
N GLY A 27 13.61 26.08 2.16
CA GLY A 27 13.65 24.64 2.36
C GLY A 27 13.19 23.88 1.13
N PHE A 28 12.10 24.31 0.50
CA PHE A 28 11.58 23.72 -0.73
C PHE A 28 12.56 23.81 -1.89
N ILE A 29 13.20 24.97 -2.09
CA ILE A 29 14.22 25.17 -3.13
C ILE A 29 15.42 24.24 -2.88
N ALA A 30 15.91 24.17 -1.63
CA ALA A 30 17.04 23.32 -1.27
C ALA A 30 16.74 21.83 -1.45
N VAL A 31 15.57 21.37 -0.98
CA VAL A 31 15.12 19.98 -1.15
C VAL A 31 14.88 19.66 -2.63
N ASN A 32 14.31 20.59 -3.41
CA ASN A 32 14.13 20.40 -4.85
C ASN A 32 15.47 20.17 -5.55
N HIS A 33 16.49 20.99 -5.27
CA HIS A 33 17.83 20.77 -5.80
C HIS A 33 18.42 19.42 -5.41
N LEU A 34 18.21 18.99 -4.17
CA LEU A 34 18.66 17.69 -3.67
C LEU A 34 17.97 16.53 -4.41
N VAL A 35 16.65 16.61 -4.54
CA VAL A 35 15.81 15.61 -5.21
C VAL A 35 16.15 15.52 -6.69
N VAL A 36 16.34 16.63 -7.39
CA VAL A 36 16.73 16.64 -8.81
C VAL A 36 18.08 15.96 -9.00
N ARG A 37 19.09 16.31 -8.19
CA ARG A 37 20.41 15.66 -8.25
C ARG A 37 20.33 14.16 -7.96
N PHE A 38 19.50 13.76 -7.02
CA PHE A 38 19.28 12.35 -6.71
C PHE A 38 18.69 11.60 -7.89
N HIS A 39 17.60 12.10 -8.49
CA HIS A 39 16.96 11.47 -9.65
C HIS A 39 17.89 11.41 -10.88
N GLU A 40 18.77 12.40 -11.07
CA GLU A 40 19.79 12.34 -12.12
C GLU A 40 20.77 11.18 -11.89
N GLN A 41 21.22 10.97 -10.65
CA GLN A 41 22.07 9.84 -10.29
C GLN A 41 21.36 8.50 -10.48
N GLU A 42 20.10 8.36 -10.05
CA GLU A 42 19.32 7.15 -10.26
C GLU A 42 19.12 6.83 -11.75
N LYS A 43 18.77 7.83 -12.57
CA LYS A 43 18.65 7.66 -14.03
C LYS A 43 19.98 7.22 -14.65
N ALA A 44 21.10 7.81 -14.23
CA ALA A 44 22.42 7.41 -14.71
C ALA A 44 22.74 5.96 -14.33
N LEU A 45 22.37 5.55 -13.11
CA LEU A 45 22.56 4.19 -12.64
C LEU A 45 21.67 3.18 -13.38
N GLY A 46 20.39 3.49 -13.58
CA GLY A 46 19.46 2.68 -14.37
C GLY A 46 19.96 2.44 -15.80
N ARG A 47 20.50 3.48 -16.46
CA ARG A 47 21.13 3.34 -17.80
C ARG A 47 22.32 2.38 -17.79
N ARG A 48 23.18 2.45 -16.78
CA ARG A 48 24.34 1.55 -16.65
C ARG A 48 23.90 0.10 -16.46
N LEU A 49 22.92 -0.13 -15.58
CA LEU A 49 22.36 -1.46 -15.32
C LEU A 49 21.68 -2.05 -16.56
N TYR A 50 20.92 -1.23 -17.29
CA TYR A 50 20.31 -1.65 -18.54
C TYR A 50 21.35 -2.01 -19.62
N ALA A 51 22.45 -1.25 -19.73
CA ALA A 51 23.55 -1.59 -20.63
C ALA A 51 24.23 -2.92 -20.26
N LEU A 52 24.41 -3.21 -18.97
CA LEU A 52 24.90 -4.50 -18.49
C LEU A 52 23.95 -5.65 -18.84
N ALA A 53 22.64 -5.44 -18.69
CA ALA A 53 21.65 -6.42 -19.11
C ALA A 53 21.72 -6.72 -20.61
N GLN A 54 21.84 -5.68 -21.46
CA GLN A 54 22.00 -5.85 -22.90
C GLN A 54 23.28 -6.60 -23.26
N ALA A 55 24.39 -6.34 -22.55
CA ALA A 55 25.63 -7.07 -22.73
C ALA A 55 25.45 -8.56 -22.41
N GLU A 56 24.81 -8.91 -21.30
CA GLU A 56 24.50 -10.31 -20.94
C GLU A 56 23.56 -10.98 -21.95
N GLN A 57 22.55 -10.27 -22.47
CA GLN A 57 21.67 -10.77 -23.53
C GLN A 57 22.44 -11.04 -24.83
N SER A 58 23.33 -10.13 -25.23
CA SER A 58 24.17 -10.30 -26.42
C SER A 58 25.16 -11.46 -26.31
N ALA A 59 25.58 -11.79 -25.08
CA ALA A 59 26.40 -12.95 -24.78
C ALA A 59 25.61 -14.27 -24.68
N GLY A 60 24.29 -14.25 -24.96
CA GLY A 60 23.40 -15.41 -24.88
C GLY A 60 23.01 -15.81 -23.45
N ARG A 61 23.39 -15.04 -22.42
CA ARG A 61 23.14 -15.34 -21.00
C ARG A 61 21.90 -14.60 -20.48
N VAL A 62 20.74 -14.89 -21.07
CA VAL A 62 19.48 -14.15 -20.81
C VAL A 62 19.06 -14.22 -19.33
N ASP A 63 19.26 -15.36 -18.65
CA ASP A 63 18.95 -15.50 -17.22
C ASP A 63 19.71 -14.50 -16.34
N ARG A 64 20.98 -14.21 -16.69
CA ARG A 64 21.81 -13.24 -15.94
C ARG A 64 21.40 -11.79 -16.20
N ALA A 65 20.70 -11.52 -17.30
CA ALA A 65 20.22 -10.17 -17.62
C ALA A 65 19.00 -9.76 -16.79
N ILE A 66 18.15 -10.71 -16.37
CA ILE A 66 16.93 -10.46 -15.59
C ILE A 66 17.18 -9.63 -14.32
N PRO A 67 18.13 -9.97 -13.42
CA PRO A 67 18.37 -9.17 -12.22
C PRO A 67 18.83 -7.74 -12.53
N TYR A 68 19.65 -7.55 -13.58
CA TYR A 68 20.05 -6.21 -14.03
C TYR A 68 18.87 -5.40 -14.58
N LEU A 69 17.96 -6.03 -15.32
CA LEU A 69 16.74 -5.40 -15.84
C LEU A 69 15.79 -5.01 -14.71
N ARG A 70 15.57 -5.90 -13.74
CA ARG A 70 14.76 -5.62 -12.54
C ARG A 70 15.32 -4.44 -11.76
N ALA A 71 16.64 -4.41 -11.54
CA ALA A 71 17.27 -3.28 -10.87
C ALA A 71 17.23 -2.00 -11.71
N ALA A 72 17.39 -2.06 -13.03
CA ALA A 72 17.23 -0.89 -13.89
C ALA A 72 15.81 -0.31 -13.79
N ILE A 73 14.79 -1.16 -13.71
CA ILE A 73 13.39 -0.75 -13.48
C ILE A 73 13.22 -0.16 -12.08
N SER A 74 13.89 -0.68 -11.04
CA SER A 74 13.73 -0.13 -9.69
C SER A 74 14.21 1.32 -9.56
N TYR A 75 15.26 1.71 -10.30
CA TYR A 75 15.74 3.10 -10.41
C TYR A 75 14.98 3.97 -11.43
N SER A 76 14.23 3.37 -12.35
CA SER A 76 13.47 4.10 -13.37
C SER A 76 12.20 3.35 -13.73
N ARG A 77 11.25 3.35 -12.78
CA ARG A 77 10.03 2.52 -12.82
C ARG A 77 9.20 2.70 -14.09
N ASP A 78 9.09 3.93 -14.60
CA ASP A 78 8.23 4.24 -15.75
C ASP A 78 8.95 4.19 -17.10
N ASN A 79 10.18 3.65 -17.17
CA ASN A 79 10.88 3.51 -18.45
C ASN A 79 10.36 2.28 -19.23
N PRO A 80 9.63 2.47 -20.35
CA PRO A 80 9.01 1.37 -21.09
C PRO A 80 10.05 0.43 -21.71
N GLN A 81 11.24 0.94 -22.06
CA GLN A 81 12.30 0.11 -22.66
C GLN A 81 12.85 -0.92 -21.67
N TYR A 82 12.94 -0.57 -20.39
CA TYR A 82 13.45 -1.47 -19.36
C TYR A 82 12.43 -2.57 -19.07
N GLN A 83 11.15 -2.19 -18.93
CA GLN A 83 10.05 -3.13 -18.72
C GLN A 83 9.88 -4.09 -19.90
N LEU A 84 9.91 -3.57 -21.14
CA LEU A 84 9.82 -4.39 -22.35
C LEU A 84 11.03 -5.32 -22.48
N GLY A 85 12.24 -4.84 -22.14
CA GLY A 85 13.45 -5.66 -22.09
C GLY A 85 13.33 -6.80 -21.08
N LEU A 86 12.82 -6.53 -19.88
CA LEU A 86 12.56 -7.53 -18.86
C LEU A 86 11.51 -8.56 -19.32
N ALA A 87 10.38 -8.10 -19.85
CA ALA A 87 9.33 -9.00 -20.33
C ALA A 87 9.82 -9.95 -21.43
N ARG A 88 10.64 -9.44 -22.36
CA ARG A 88 11.28 -10.28 -23.40
C ARG A 88 12.20 -11.32 -22.77
N ALA A 89 13.08 -10.90 -21.84
CA ALA A 89 13.97 -11.83 -21.14
C ALA A 89 13.19 -12.91 -20.39
N LEU A 90 12.15 -12.53 -19.64
CA LEU A 90 11.29 -13.46 -18.90
C LEU A 90 10.61 -14.48 -19.82
N ARG A 91 10.01 -14.03 -20.92
CA ARG A 91 9.42 -14.91 -21.95
C ARG A 91 10.46 -15.89 -22.50
N ASP A 92 11.66 -15.40 -22.81
CA ASP A 92 12.71 -16.22 -23.41
C ASP A 92 13.22 -17.30 -22.45
N THR A 93 13.17 -17.04 -21.14
CA THR A 93 13.47 -17.99 -20.05
C THR A 93 12.29 -18.87 -19.61
N GLY A 94 11.12 -18.74 -20.26
CA GLY A 94 9.93 -19.56 -19.96
C GLY A 94 9.07 -19.07 -18.78
N ARG A 95 9.32 -17.86 -18.25
CA ARG A 95 8.54 -17.25 -17.16
C ARG A 95 7.38 -16.43 -17.73
N THR A 96 6.42 -17.10 -18.35
CA THR A 96 5.40 -16.45 -19.21
C THR A 96 4.39 -15.63 -18.42
N ASP A 97 3.88 -16.12 -17.29
CA ASP A 97 2.93 -15.38 -16.43
C ASP A 97 3.46 -14.00 -15.99
N GLU A 98 4.75 -13.95 -15.62
CA GLU A 98 5.40 -12.70 -15.21
C GLU A 98 5.61 -11.78 -16.42
N ALA A 99 6.00 -12.34 -17.57
CA ALA A 99 6.14 -11.58 -18.81
C ALA A 99 4.80 -10.98 -19.26
N GLU A 100 3.70 -11.72 -19.17
CA GLU A 100 2.34 -11.24 -19.48
C GLU A 100 2.00 -10.03 -18.62
N SER A 101 2.23 -10.12 -17.31
CA SER A 101 1.92 -9.06 -16.35
C SER A 101 2.62 -7.73 -16.69
N TYR A 102 3.89 -7.78 -17.11
CA TYR A 102 4.62 -6.58 -17.54
C TYR A 102 4.14 -6.06 -18.90
N LEU A 103 3.82 -6.95 -19.85
CA LEU A 103 3.40 -6.55 -21.18
C LEU A 103 1.98 -5.98 -21.21
N ILE A 104 1.03 -6.56 -20.48
CA ILE A 104 -0.33 -6.03 -20.37
C ILE A 104 -0.29 -4.64 -19.73
N ARG A 105 0.51 -4.44 -18.68
CA ARG A 105 0.68 -3.12 -18.06
C ARG A 105 1.24 -2.07 -19.03
N LEU A 106 2.18 -2.46 -19.87
CA LEU A 106 2.72 -1.60 -20.91
C LEU A 106 1.66 -1.29 -21.98
N TRP A 107 0.88 -2.30 -22.37
CA TRP A 107 -0.20 -2.18 -23.34
C TRP A 107 -1.36 -1.31 -22.84
N GLU A 108 -1.73 -1.37 -21.55
CA GLU A 108 -2.77 -0.50 -20.98
C GLU A 108 -2.41 0.98 -21.06
N LYS A 109 -1.12 1.32 -20.99
CA LYS A 109 -0.63 2.69 -21.13
C LYS A 109 -0.63 3.16 -22.59
N ASP A 110 -0.22 2.28 -23.50
CA ASP A 110 -0.21 2.55 -24.94
C ASP A 110 -0.63 1.31 -25.74
N PRO A 111 -1.95 1.14 -25.99
CA PRO A 111 -2.47 -0.04 -26.69
C PRO A 111 -2.02 -0.14 -28.13
N GLN A 112 -1.54 0.96 -28.72
CA GLN A 112 -1.15 1.04 -30.13
C GLN A 112 0.35 0.78 -30.33
N ASP A 113 1.17 0.64 -29.27
CA ASP A 113 2.61 0.43 -29.40
C ASP A 113 2.91 -0.94 -30.06
N GLY A 114 3.53 -0.88 -31.24
CA GLY A 114 3.86 -2.04 -32.06
C GLY A 114 4.82 -3.02 -31.37
N PRO A 115 5.95 -2.58 -30.79
CA PRO A 115 6.86 -3.44 -30.03
C PRO A 115 6.23 -4.20 -28.86
N ILE A 116 5.29 -3.59 -28.13
CA ILE A 116 4.55 -4.23 -27.03
C ILE A 116 3.59 -5.28 -27.58
N ASN A 117 2.79 -4.92 -28.58
CA ASN A 117 1.85 -5.84 -29.23
C ASN A 117 2.57 -7.04 -29.86
N LEU A 118 3.73 -6.83 -30.49
CA LEU A 118 4.52 -7.93 -31.06
C LEU A 118 5.03 -8.87 -29.95
N ALA A 119 5.44 -8.32 -28.81
CA ALA A 119 5.89 -9.13 -27.67
C ALA A 119 4.74 -9.97 -27.09
N LEU A 120 3.53 -9.41 -26.99
CA LEU A 120 2.31 -10.12 -26.58
C LEU A 120 1.92 -11.21 -27.59
N GLY A 121 1.92 -10.90 -28.89
CA GLY A 121 1.64 -11.87 -29.95
C GLY A 121 2.58 -13.08 -29.89
N ARG A 122 3.88 -12.83 -29.70
CA ARG A 122 4.89 -13.89 -29.51
C ARG A 122 4.73 -14.68 -28.22
N LEU A 123 4.29 -14.02 -27.14
CA LEU A 123 4.04 -14.68 -25.85
C LEU A 123 2.88 -15.68 -25.99
N PHE A 124 1.71 -15.23 -26.45
CA PHE A 124 0.53 -16.08 -26.61
C PHE A 124 0.70 -17.14 -27.70
N ALA A 125 1.52 -16.86 -28.73
CA ALA A 125 1.89 -17.87 -29.70
C ALA A 125 2.64 -19.06 -29.07
N ARG A 126 3.52 -18.80 -28.08
CA ARG A 126 4.21 -19.85 -27.31
C ARG A 126 3.27 -20.60 -26.37
N GLU A 127 2.32 -19.90 -25.76
CA GLU A 127 1.30 -20.49 -24.88
C GLU A 127 0.19 -21.24 -25.64
N ASN A 128 0.23 -21.23 -26.98
CA ASN A 128 -0.75 -21.87 -27.84
C ASN A 128 -2.16 -21.23 -27.76
N ASP A 129 -2.28 -19.99 -27.29
CA ASP A 129 -3.53 -19.22 -27.30
C ASP A 129 -3.67 -18.49 -28.66
N VAL A 130 -4.30 -19.18 -29.60
CA VAL A 130 -4.39 -18.73 -31.00
C VAL A 130 -5.15 -17.42 -31.15
N ALA A 131 -6.26 -17.24 -30.43
CA ALA A 131 -7.11 -16.07 -30.57
C ALA A 131 -6.39 -14.80 -30.10
N ARG A 132 -5.78 -14.84 -28.90
CA ARG A 132 -5.02 -13.68 -28.39
C ARG A 132 -3.74 -13.45 -29.20
N ALA A 133 -3.03 -14.50 -29.61
CA ALA A 133 -1.84 -14.37 -30.44
C ALA A 133 -2.14 -13.61 -31.74
N ILE A 134 -3.19 -14.01 -32.48
CA ILE A 134 -3.59 -13.35 -33.73
C ILE A 134 -3.99 -11.89 -33.47
N GLN A 135 -4.81 -11.63 -32.45
CA GLN A 135 -5.22 -10.27 -32.08
C GLN A 135 -4.01 -9.35 -31.86
N TYR A 136 -3.04 -9.76 -31.04
CA TYR A 136 -1.88 -8.93 -30.74
C TYR A 136 -0.90 -8.83 -31.91
N TYR A 137 -0.76 -9.86 -32.74
CA TYR A 137 0.00 -9.75 -33.98
C TYR A 137 -0.61 -8.77 -34.98
N HIS A 138 -1.95 -8.75 -35.14
CA HIS A 138 -2.62 -7.72 -35.95
C HIS A 138 -2.38 -6.32 -35.35
N ASN A 139 -2.56 -6.16 -34.04
CA ASN A 139 -2.29 -4.87 -33.39
C ASN A 139 -0.83 -4.42 -33.60
N ALA A 140 0.14 -5.35 -33.63
CA ALA A 140 1.54 -5.04 -33.91
C ALA A 140 1.78 -4.65 -35.37
N ALA A 141 1.14 -5.36 -36.29
CA ALA A 141 1.22 -5.15 -37.74
C ALA A 141 0.69 -3.77 -38.19
N TYR A 142 -0.27 -3.22 -37.44
CA TYR A 142 -0.92 -1.95 -37.73
C TYR A 142 -0.68 -0.89 -36.63
N GLY A 143 0.18 -1.20 -35.66
CA GLY A 143 0.50 -0.34 -34.52
C GLY A 143 1.55 0.74 -34.84
N VAL A 144 1.83 1.57 -33.84
CA VAL A 144 2.81 2.65 -33.87
C VAL A 144 4.20 2.10 -33.55
N TRP A 145 5.16 2.37 -34.43
CA TRP A 145 6.57 1.99 -34.25
C TRP A 145 7.43 3.25 -34.17
N ALA A 146 8.31 3.33 -33.17
CA ALA A 146 9.34 4.38 -33.10
C ALA A 146 10.31 4.28 -34.31
N GLN A 147 11.06 5.36 -34.61
CA GLN A 147 11.91 5.56 -35.80
C GLN A 147 12.37 4.29 -36.56
N ASN A 148 12.21 4.31 -37.90
CA ASN A 148 12.15 3.16 -38.84
C ASN A 148 10.81 2.41 -38.81
N SER A 149 9.71 3.16 -38.96
CA SER A 149 8.33 2.72 -38.72
C SER A 149 7.75 1.73 -39.74
N ALA A 150 8.18 1.80 -41.01
CA ALA A 150 7.64 0.93 -42.07
C ALA A 150 8.20 -0.50 -41.97
N ASP A 151 9.51 -0.66 -41.79
CA ASP A 151 10.18 -1.96 -41.83
C ASP A 151 9.82 -2.86 -40.64
N ASN A 152 9.67 -2.26 -39.45
CA ASN A 152 9.35 -3.03 -38.24
C ASN A 152 7.90 -3.52 -38.21
N GLY A 153 6.94 -2.67 -38.60
CA GLY A 153 5.54 -3.08 -38.78
C GLY A 153 5.40 -4.13 -39.88
N LEU A 154 6.18 -3.99 -40.95
CA LEU A 154 6.24 -4.99 -42.02
C LEU A 154 6.80 -6.33 -41.53
N GLY A 155 7.84 -6.32 -40.69
CA GLY A 155 8.37 -7.52 -40.03
C GLY A 155 7.29 -8.23 -39.19
N ALA A 156 6.52 -7.48 -38.40
CA ALA A 156 5.41 -8.02 -37.62
C ALA A 156 4.31 -8.64 -38.50
N ARG A 157 3.99 -8.04 -39.65
CA ARG A 157 3.05 -8.61 -40.63
C ARG A 157 3.54 -9.94 -41.21
N PHE A 158 4.82 -10.02 -41.58
CA PHE A 158 5.39 -11.28 -42.04
C PHE A 158 5.36 -12.36 -40.96
N GLU A 159 5.60 -12.02 -39.70
CA GLU A 159 5.46 -12.95 -38.57
C GLU A 159 4.02 -13.42 -38.38
N LEU A 160 3.04 -12.53 -38.47
CA LEU A 160 1.61 -12.88 -38.44
C LEU A 160 1.26 -13.88 -39.54
N VAL A 161 1.62 -13.59 -40.79
CA VAL A 161 1.32 -14.48 -41.92
C VAL A 161 1.95 -15.85 -41.72
N ARG A 162 3.23 -15.92 -41.33
CA ARG A 162 3.88 -17.21 -41.04
C ARG A 162 3.18 -17.97 -39.91
N TYR A 163 2.75 -17.25 -38.87
CA TYR A 163 2.01 -17.86 -37.76
C TYR A 163 0.67 -18.42 -38.23
N LEU A 164 -0.10 -17.69 -39.05
CA LEU A 164 -1.36 -18.15 -39.64
C LEU A 164 -1.16 -19.40 -40.51
N LEU A 165 -0.12 -19.40 -41.36
CA LEU A 165 0.23 -20.54 -42.20
C LEU A 165 0.63 -21.77 -41.39
N GLN A 166 1.42 -21.61 -40.32
CA GLN A 166 1.74 -22.72 -39.40
C GLN A 166 0.49 -23.33 -38.76
N ARG A 167 -0.55 -22.52 -38.51
CA ARG A 167 -1.85 -22.97 -37.99
C ARG A 167 -2.82 -23.46 -39.06
N LYS A 168 -2.39 -23.53 -40.33
CA LYS A 168 -3.21 -23.92 -41.49
C LYS A 168 -4.41 -22.97 -41.76
N ALA A 169 -4.34 -21.72 -41.28
CA ALA A 169 -5.33 -20.67 -41.56
C ALA A 169 -4.98 -19.95 -42.87
N ALA A 170 -5.03 -20.68 -43.99
CA ALA A 170 -4.57 -20.19 -45.30
C ALA A 170 -5.39 -19.00 -45.81
N THR A 171 -6.70 -18.97 -45.57
CA THR A 171 -7.59 -17.87 -45.99
C THR A 171 -7.27 -16.55 -45.31
N ASP A 172 -7.00 -16.58 -44.01
CA ASP A 172 -6.66 -15.38 -43.24
C ASP A 172 -5.27 -14.88 -43.65
N ALA A 173 -4.32 -15.80 -43.86
CA ALA A 173 -2.99 -15.49 -44.39
C ALA A 173 -3.07 -14.85 -45.79
N GLN A 174 -3.95 -15.34 -46.68
CA GLN A 174 -4.18 -14.74 -47.99
C GLN A 174 -4.69 -13.30 -47.85
N SER A 175 -5.71 -13.05 -47.01
CA SER A 175 -6.23 -11.69 -46.85
C SER A 175 -5.16 -10.67 -46.42
N GLU A 176 -4.27 -11.07 -45.51
CA GLU A 176 -3.15 -10.22 -45.07
C GLU A 176 -2.09 -10.06 -46.16
N LEU A 177 -1.72 -11.13 -46.88
CA LEU A 177 -0.76 -11.03 -47.98
C LEU A 177 -1.24 -10.12 -49.12
N ILE A 178 -2.55 -10.13 -49.40
CA ILE A 178 -3.17 -9.24 -50.40
C ILE A 178 -3.10 -7.77 -49.96
N SER A 179 -3.31 -7.49 -48.67
CA SER A 179 -3.17 -6.13 -48.15
C SER A 179 -1.70 -5.67 -48.24
N MET A 180 -0.76 -6.57 -47.95
CA MET A 180 0.69 -6.30 -48.00
C MET A 180 1.20 -6.01 -49.42
N SER A 181 0.76 -6.74 -50.44
CA SER A 181 1.26 -6.57 -51.81
C SER A 181 1.05 -5.15 -52.35
N SER A 182 -0.04 -4.49 -51.94
CA SER A 182 -0.36 -3.12 -52.35
C SER A 182 0.49 -2.02 -51.66
N SER A 183 1.17 -2.35 -50.55
CA SER A 183 1.83 -1.38 -49.67
C SER A 183 3.34 -1.59 -49.50
N LEU A 184 3.90 -2.64 -50.12
CA LEU A 184 5.31 -3.02 -50.00
C LEU A 184 6.23 -2.15 -50.87
N PRO A 185 7.44 -1.79 -50.37
CA PRO A 185 8.49 -1.20 -51.22
C PRO A 185 8.88 -2.15 -52.34
N ASP A 186 9.27 -1.59 -53.49
CA ASP A 186 9.58 -2.33 -54.71
C ASP A 186 10.99 -3.00 -54.69
N ASP A 187 11.25 -3.81 -53.65
CA ASP A 187 12.49 -4.57 -53.37
C ASP A 187 12.37 -6.07 -53.74
N PRO A 188 13.16 -6.57 -54.71
CA PRO A 188 13.13 -7.96 -55.19
C PRO A 188 13.23 -9.03 -54.09
N ALA A 189 13.94 -8.77 -52.98
CA ALA A 189 14.04 -9.73 -51.88
C ALA A 189 12.72 -9.87 -51.11
N LEU A 190 12.03 -8.75 -50.88
CA LEU A 190 10.72 -8.74 -50.22
C LEU A 190 9.62 -9.33 -51.11
N GLN A 191 9.63 -9.05 -52.43
CA GLN A 191 8.69 -9.68 -53.36
C GLN A 191 8.91 -11.18 -53.49
N LEU A 192 10.17 -11.65 -53.46
CA LEU A 192 10.47 -13.08 -53.44
C LEU A 192 9.87 -13.75 -52.20
N GLN A 193 10.04 -13.14 -51.03
CA GLN A 193 9.46 -13.62 -49.78
C GLN A 193 7.92 -13.60 -49.82
N LEU A 194 7.31 -12.60 -50.45
CA LEU A 194 5.86 -12.50 -50.61
C LEU A 194 5.32 -13.61 -51.54
N GLY A 195 6.01 -13.88 -52.65
CA GLY A 195 5.72 -14.99 -53.55
C GLY A 195 5.79 -16.35 -52.83
N ASP A 196 6.82 -16.56 -52.01
CA ASP A 196 6.98 -17.78 -51.19
C ASP A 196 5.79 -17.96 -50.23
N LEU A 197 5.32 -16.87 -49.60
CA LEU A 197 4.19 -16.91 -48.68
C LEU A 197 2.84 -17.10 -49.38
N PHE A 198 2.59 -16.45 -50.52
CA PHE A 198 1.39 -16.72 -51.33
C PHE A 198 1.34 -18.17 -51.81
N PHE A 199 2.49 -18.73 -52.18
CA PHE A 199 2.60 -20.13 -52.58
C PHE A 199 2.24 -21.07 -51.42
N GLN A 200 2.76 -20.81 -50.20
CA GLN A 200 2.40 -21.56 -48.99
C GLN A 200 0.91 -21.40 -48.63
N ALA A 201 0.34 -20.21 -48.87
CA ALA A 201 -1.08 -19.93 -48.67
C ALA A 201 -1.98 -20.54 -49.76
N GLN A 202 -1.42 -21.25 -50.76
CA GLN A 202 -2.13 -21.86 -51.90
C GLN A 202 -2.79 -20.86 -52.88
N ASP A 203 -2.44 -19.56 -52.83
CA ASP A 203 -2.81 -18.60 -53.88
C ASP A 203 -1.71 -18.60 -54.95
N PHE A 204 -1.70 -19.65 -55.77
CA PHE A 204 -0.66 -19.88 -56.77
C PHE A 204 -0.64 -18.81 -57.86
N GLN A 205 -1.77 -18.15 -58.15
CA GLN A 205 -1.84 -17.11 -59.17
C GLN A 205 -1.08 -15.87 -58.71
N ARG A 206 -1.36 -15.37 -57.50
CA ARG A 206 -0.61 -14.22 -56.96
C ARG A 206 0.85 -14.56 -56.68
N ALA A 207 1.13 -15.78 -56.23
CA ALA A 207 2.51 -16.24 -56.07
C ALA A 207 3.31 -16.14 -57.38
N LEU A 208 2.73 -16.63 -58.48
CA LEU A 208 3.33 -16.54 -59.81
C LEU A 208 3.56 -15.08 -60.23
N ASP A 209 2.57 -14.21 -60.03
CA ASP A 209 2.66 -12.79 -60.40
C ASP A 209 3.82 -12.09 -59.65
N GLU A 210 4.01 -12.37 -58.35
CA GLU A 210 5.13 -11.83 -57.56
C GLU A 210 6.50 -12.38 -57.99
N TYR A 211 6.62 -13.68 -58.26
CA TYR A 211 7.89 -14.25 -58.76
C TYR A 211 8.26 -13.70 -60.13
N GLU A 212 7.29 -13.50 -61.03
CA GLU A 212 7.51 -12.87 -62.33
C GLU A 212 7.99 -11.43 -62.18
N HIS A 213 7.45 -10.69 -61.21
CA HIS A 213 7.90 -9.33 -60.89
C HIS A 213 9.38 -9.30 -60.48
N VAL A 214 9.82 -10.23 -59.63
CA VAL A 214 11.24 -10.39 -59.25
C VAL A 214 12.10 -10.72 -60.48
N LEU A 215 11.66 -11.66 -61.33
CA LEU A 215 12.41 -12.10 -62.51
C LEU A 215 12.52 -11.03 -63.60
N ARG A 216 11.59 -10.07 -63.68
CA ARG A 216 11.71 -8.91 -64.60
C ARG A 216 12.89 -8.01 -64.22
N LYS A 217 13.16 -7.86 -62.92
CA LYS A 217 14.25 -7.04 -62.40
C LYS A 217 15.57 -7.81 -62.31
N GLN A 218 15.50 -9.06 -61.87
CA GLN A 218 16.65 -9.94 -61.69
C GLN A 218 16.43 -11.26 -62.43
N PRO A 219 16.66 -11.29 -63.76
CA PRO A 219 16.41 -12.48 -64.57
C PRO A 219 17.22 -13.71 -64.16
N SER A 220 18.34 -13.51 -63.46
CA SER A 220 19.24 -14.55 -62.96
C SER A 220 18.90 -15.05 -61.55
N GLN A 221 17.83 -14.55 -60.91
CA GLN A 221 17.45 -14.96 -59.55
C GLN A 221 16.84 -16.37 -59.55
N LEU A 222 17.65 -17.37 -59.18
CA LEU A 222 17.29 -18.78 -59.29
C LEU A 222 16.07 -19.17 -58.44
N GLN A 223 15.99 -18.69 -57.19
CA GLN A 223 14.88 -19.03 -56.29
C GLN A 223 13.52 -18.56 -56.84
N ALA A 224 13.47 -17.36 -57.44
CA ALA A 224 12.26 -16.85 -58.08
C ALA A 224 11.85 -17.68 -59.30
N ALA A 225 12.81 -18.15 -60.10
CA ALA A 225 12.55 -19.01 -61.26
C ALA A 225 12.00 -20.39 -60.83
N VAL A 226 12.53 -20.97 -59.75
CA VAL A 226 12.00 -22.22 -59.18
C VAL A 226 10.58 -21.99 -58.63
N GLY A 227 10.36 -20.91 -57.87
CA GLY A 227 9.05 -20.53 -57.34
C GLY A 227 7.99 -20.32 -58.43
N ALA A 228 8.32 -19.56 -59.47
CA ALA A 228 7.45 -19.33 -60.63
C ALA A 228 7.11 -20.64 -61.37
N GLY A 229 8.10 -21.53 -61.53
CA GLY A 229 7.89 -22.86 -62.09
C GLY A 229 6.90 -23.69 -61.26
N LYS A 230 7.08 -23.72 -59.93
CA LYS A 230 6.19 -24.44 -59.00
C LYS A 230 4.77 -23.85 -58.99
N ALA A 231 4.64 -22.52 -59.00
CA ALA A 231 3.34 -21.85 -59.03
C ALA A 231 2.58 -22.11 -60.35
N ALA A 232 3.27 -21.97 -61.49
CA ALA A 232 2.71 -22.29 -62.81
C ALA A 232 2.31 -23.77 -62.92
N PHE A 233 3.07 -24.68 -62.29
CA PHE A 233 2.74 -26.09 -62.22
C PHE A 233 1.40 -26.34 -61.50
N GLN A 234 1.21 -25.72 -60.33
CA GLN A 234 -0.02 -25.86 -59.53
C GLN A 234 -1.24 -25.22 -60.20
N LEU A 235 -1.05 -24.17 -60.99
CA LEU A 235 -2.09 -23.55 -61.84
C LEU A 235 -2.38 -24.36 -63.12
N HIS A 236 -1.75 -25.51 -63.30
CA HIS A 236 -1.84 -26.34 -64.51
C HIS A 236 -1.36 -25.65 -65.80
N ARG A 237 -0.51 -24.62 -65.68
CA ARG A 237 0.11 -23.91 -66.82
C ARG A 237 1.45 -24.55 -67.16
N TYR A 238 1.41 -25.82 -67.58
CA TYR A 238 2.60 -26.67 -67.69
C TYR A 238 3.68 -26.14 -68.64
N ARG A 239 3.31 -25.50 -69.77
CA ARG A 239 4.30 -24.85 -70.67
C ARG A 239 5.05 -23.71 -70.00
N LEU A 240 4.35 -22.92 -69.20
CA LEU A 240 4.93 -21.82 -68.44
C LEU A 240 5.82 -22.36 -67.31
N ALA A 241 5.39 -23.44 -66.64
CA ALA A 241 6.20 -24.15 -65.67
C ALA A 241 7.49 -24.70 -66.29
N GLU A 242 7.44 -25.28 -67.50
CA GLU A 242 8.60 -25.78 -68.23
C GLU A 242 9.62 -24.65 -68.51
N LYS A 243 9.12 -23.49 -68.97
CA LYS A 243 9.96 -22.30 -69.24
C LYS A 243 10.70 -21.81 -68.00
N TYR A 244 10.06 -21.82 -66.83
CA TYR A 244 10.70 -21.36 -65.59
C TYR A 244 11.62 -22.42 -64.98
N PHE A 245 11.22 -23.69 -64.96
CA PHE A 245 12.08 -24.77 -64.47
C PHE A 245 13.32 -24.99 -65.34
N SER A 246 13.24 -24.81 -66.66
CA SER A 246 14.40 -24.89 -67.56
C SER A 246 15.44 -23.78 -67.31
N ARG A 247 14.99 -22.58 -66.91
CA ARG A 247 15.89 -21.49 -66.46
C ARG A 247 16.59 -21.80 -65.14
N ALA A 248 15.98 -22.65 -64.31
CA ALA A 248 16.54 -23.12 -63.05
C ALA A 248 17.04 -24.58 -63.13
N ALA A 249 17.42 -25.07 -64.33
CA ALA A 249 17.76 -26.48 -64.55
C ALA A 249 18.97 -27.00 -63.73
N ALA A 250 19.81 -26.09 -63.23
CA ALA A 250 20.93 -26.40 -62.34
C ALA A 250 20.52 -26.53 -60.86
N ASN A 251 19.26 -26.28 -60.51
CA ASN A 251 18.73 -26.41 -59.14
C ASN A 251 18.15 -27.83 -58.94
N ASP A 252 18.56 -28.48 -57.85
CA ASP A 252 18.19 -29.87 -57.54
C ASP A 252 16.67 -30.07 -57.33
N GLU A 253 15.93 -29.04 -56.90
CA GLU A 253 14.48 -29.12 -56.72
C GLU A 253 13.70 -28.96 -58.03
N ALA A 254 14.21 -28.17 -58.98
CA ALA A 254 13.53 -27.88 -60.24
C ALA A 254 13.64 -29.04 -61.24
N LYS A 255 14.76 -29.76 -61.22
CA LYS A 255 15.07 -30.85 -62.16
C LYS A 255 14.02 -31.97 -62.22
N PRO A 256 13.57 -32.58 -61.09
CA PRO A 256 12.54 -33.63 -61.15
C PRO A 256 11.16 -33.07 -61.54
N LEU A 257 10.84 -31.83 -61.15
CA LEU A 257 9.57 -31.20 -61.52
C LEU A 257 9.52 -30.85 -63.01
N LEU A 258 10.65 -30.47 -63.61
CA LEU A 258 10.80 -30.27 -65.05
C LEU A 258 10.51 -31.56 -65.82
N GLU A 259 10.96 -32.71 -65.31
CA GLU A 259 10.70 -34.01 -65.91
C GLU A 259 9.21 -34.37 -65.83
N VAL A 260 8.57 -34.13 -64.68
CA VAL A 260 7.12 -34.35 -64.51
C VAL A 260 6.30 -33.43 -65.43
N VAL A 261 6.66 -32.15 -65.55
CA VAL A 261 6.02 -31.20 -66.48
C VAL A 261 6.08 -31.69 -67.92
N ARG A 262 7.26 -32.17 -68.34
CA ARG A 262 7.43 -32.73 -69.68
C ARG A 262 6.54 -33.95 -69.90
N VAL A 263 6.44 -34.85 -68.92
CA VAL A 263 5.53 -36.01 -68.98
C VAL A 263 4.05 -35.59 -69.06
N ILE A 264 3.65 -34.52 -68.36
CA ILE A 264 2.28 -34.01 -68.40
C ILE A 264 1.96 -33.35 -69.75
N LEU A 265 2.87 -32.54 -70.29
CA LEU A 265 2.75 -31.99 -71.65
C LEU A 265 2.73 -33.11 -72.70
N ASP A 266 3.52 -34.16 -72.46
CA ASP A 266 3.50 -35.42 -73.20
C ASP A 266 2.27 -36.29 -72.90
N SER A 267 1.28 -35.82 -72.13
CA SER A 267 0.00 -36.50 -71.89
C SER A 267 -1.24 -35.64 -72.18
N ASP A 268 -1.07 -34.36 -72.56
CA ASP A 268 -2.11 -33.39 -72.93
C ASP A 268 -2.62 -33.59 -74.38
N PRO A 269 -3.91 -33.86 -74.63
CA PRO A 269 -4.45 -34.00 -75.99
C PRO A 269 -4.40 -32.72 -76.82
N ASP A 270 -4.49 -31.56 -76.19
CA ASP A 270 -4.84 -30.31 -76.87
C ASP A 270 -3.60 -29.52 -77.33
N ASP A 271 -2.42 -30.14 -77.28
CA ASP A 271 -1.20 -29.54 -77.80
C ASP A 271 -1.29 -29.33 -79.33
N PRO A 272 -1.20 -28.10 -79.87
CA PRO A 272 -1.24 -27.85 -81.31
C PRO A 272 -0.08 -28.46 -82.11
N ALA A 273 1.02 -28.87 -81.46
CA ALA A 273 2.22 -29.43 -82.08
C ALA A 273 2.19 -30.97 -82.25
N ILE A 274 1.21 -31.67 -81.65
CA ILE A 274 1.11 -33.13 -81.74
C ILE A 274 0.21 -33.59 -82.90
N SER A 275 0.52 -34.75 -83.46
CA SER A 275 -0.25 -35.33 -84.58
C SER A 275 -1.67 -35.74 -84.18
N ALA A 276 -2.59 -35.78 -85.17
CA ALA A 276 -4.01 -36.07 -84.95
C ALA A 276 -4.27 -37.43 -84.25
N SER A 277 -3.39 -38.42 -84.44
CA SER A 277 -3.52 -39.74 -83.80
C SER A 277 -3.27 -39.71 -82.30
N GLU A 278 -2.34 -38.88 -81.84
CA GLU A 278 -1.96 -38.79 -80.41
C GLU A 278 -2.99 -38.00 -79.59
N ARG A 279 -3.64 -37.01 -80.21
CA ARG A 279 -4.73 -36.21 -79.63
C ARG A 279 -5.96 -37.04 -79.23
N VAL A 280 -6.40 -37.96 -80.10
CA VAL A 280 -7.62 -38.78 -79.86
C VAL A 280 -7.48 -39.71 -78.65
N ARG A 281 -6.28 -40.24 -78.42
CA ARG A 281 -6.00 -41.18 -77.32
C ARG A 281 -6.19 -40.53 -75.94
N ARG A 282 -5.78 -39.28 -75.80
CA ARG A 282 -5.75 -38.55 -74.53
C ARG A 282 -7.13 -37.97 -74.15
N ILE A 283 -7.94 -37.54 -75.12
CA ILE A 283 -9.31 -36.99 -74.92
C ILE A 283 -10.28 -38.00 -74.27
N LYS A 284 -10.20 -39.27 -74.67
CA LYS A 284 -11.14 -40.33 -74.21
C LYS A 284 -11.05 -40.60 -72.70
N LYS A 285 -9.87 -40.40 -72.11
CA LYS A 285 -9.57 -40.68 -70.70
C LYS A 285 -10.08 -39.57 -69.77
N ALA A 286 -10.05 -38.32 -70.23
CA ALA A 286 -10.50 -37.14 -69.47
C ALA A 286 -12.03 -37.04 -69.38
N PHE A 287 -12.75 -37.45 -70.44
CA PHE A 287 -14.21 -37.37 -70.52
C PHE A 287 -14.95 -38.26 -69.50
N GLN A 288 -14.36 -39.39 -69.11
CA GLN A 288 -14.95 -40.32 -68.15
C GLN A 288 -14.93 -39.78 -66.71
N HIS A 289 -14.01 -38.86 -66.41
CA HIS A 289 -13.81 -38.34 -65.06
C HIS A 289 -14.65 -37.08 -64.79
N ALA A 290 -14.99 -36.33 -65.84
CA ALA A 290 -15.76 -35.09 -65.74
C ALA A 290 -17.27 -35.30 -65.52
N GLY A 291 -17.82 -36.49 -65.82
CA GLY A 291 -19.26 -36.75 -65.72
C GLY A 291 -19.80 -36.90 -64.29
N SER A 292 -18.94 -37.14 -63.28
CA SER A 292 -19.39 -37.51 -61.93
C SER A 292 -19.55 -36.35 -60.94
N ARG A 293 -19.48 -35.09 -61.38
CA ARG A 293 -19.36 -33.92 -60.49
C ARG A 293 -20.30 -32.76 -60.81
N LEU A 294 -21.24 -32.95 -61.72
CA LEU A 294 -22.07 -31.88 -62.30
C LEU A 294 -23.43 -31.68 -61.61
N ASP A 295 -23.71 -32.33 -60.47
CA ASP A 295 -25.07 -32.41 -59.92
C ASP A 295 -25.49 -31.36 -58.87
N GLU A 296 -24.64 -30.44 -58.37
CA GLU A 296 -25.12 -29.49 -57.35
C GLU A 296 -24.44 -28.10 -57.40
N CYS A 297 -25.23 -27.04 -57.66
CA CYS A 297 -25.15 -25.72 -57.00
C CYS A 297 -26.13 -24.66 -57.57
N ARG A 298 -26.75 -23.83 -56.70
CA ARG A 298 -26.84 -22.33 -56.79
C ARG A 298 -27.52 -21.69 -55.54
N GLU A 299 -26.84 -20.80 -54.82
CA GLU A 299 -26.95 -19.30 -54.72
C GLU A 299 -28.26 -18.74 -54.09
N VAL A 300 -28.29 -17.74 -53.17
CA VAL A 300 -28.10 -16.27 -53.41
C VAL A 300 -28.04 -15.46 -52.07
N SER A 301 -27.31 -14.33 -52.14
CA SER A 301 -27.21 -13.02 -51.41
C SER A 301 -28.36 -12.54 -50.46
N ALA A 302 -28.34 -11.44 -49.65
CA ALA A 302 -27.42 -10.34 -49.29
C ALA A 302 -28.01 -9.46 -48.13
N VAL A 303 -27.15 -9.00 -47.19
CA VAL A 303 -26.98 -7.63 -46.57
C VAL A 303 -28.11 -6.89 -45.78
N VAL A 304 -27.77 -6.23 -44.63
CA VAL A 304 -27.90 -4.76 -44.30
C VAL A 304 -28.17 -4.38 -42.80
N ALA A 305 -27.26 -3.53 -42.28
CA ALA A 305 -27.30 -2.34 -41.38
C ALA A 305 -27.68 -2.30 -39.87
N ASP A 306 -26.88 -1.43 -39.23
CA ASP A 306 -26.65 -1.02 -37.85
C ASP A 306 -27.61 0.08 -37.33
N LEU A 307 -27.75 0.14 -36.00
CA LEU A 307 -28.68 0.96 -35.21
C LEU A 307 -27.92 1.52 -34.01
N ARG A 308 -27.68 2.84 -33.91
CA ARG A 308 -27.28 3.47 -32.64
C ARG A 308 -27.34 5.00 -32.69
N GLN A 309 -28.34 5.58 -32.03
CA GLN A 309 -28.24 6.95 -31.55
C GLN A 309 -29.13 7.14 -30.32
N ARG A 310 -28.53 7.71 -29.26
CA ARG A 310 -29.15 8.58 -28.22
C ARG A 310 -29.21 8.05 -26.78
N TRP A 311 -28.06 8.18 -26.13
CA TRP A 311 -27.82 8.89 -24.84
C TRP A 311 -28.55 10.26 -24.82
N GLY A 312 -28.96 10.93 -23.74
CA GLY A 312 -28.85 10.80 -22.29
C GLY A 312 -29.00 12.21 -21.65
N ALA A 313 -28.80 12.26 -20.32
CA ALA A 313 -28.60 13.44 -19.45
C ALA A 313 -29.82 14.02 -18.71
N VAL A 314 -29.66 14.19 -17.38
CA VAL A 314 -29.86 15.43 -16.59
C VAL A 314 -29.66 15.09 -15.11
N LYS A 315 -28.81 15.85 -14.39
CA LYS A 315 -29.08 16.41 -13.04
C LYS A 315 -27.85 17.09 -12.44
N SER A 316 -28.03 18.28 -11.89
CA SER A 316 -27.48 18.68 -10.58
C SER A 316 -28.05 20.02 -10.15
N LYS A 317 -28.32 20.19 -8.84
CA LYS A 317 -28.48 21.51 -8.22
C LYS A 317 -28.36 21.45 -6.67
N VAL A 318 -27.61 22.44 -6.16
CA VAL A 318 -27.68 23.15 -4.85
C VAL A 318 -27.15 22.48 -3.58
N LEU A 319 -26.25 23.18 -2.85
CA LEU A 319 -26.52 23.81 -1.54
C LEU A 319 -25.29 24.53 -0.93
N ARG A 320 -25.56 25.57 -0.11
CA ARG A 320 -24.61 26.46 0.59
C ARG A 320 -25.19 26.87 1.97
N THR A 321 -24.46 26.68 3.08
CA THR A 321 -23.83 27.64 4.07
C THR A 321 -24.65 28.25 5.22
N THR A 322 -24.01 28.33 6.42
CA THR A 322 -24.06 29.39 7.48
C THR A 322 -22.96 29.18 8.57
N HIS A 323 -22.41 30.24 9.26
CA HIS A 323 -21.86 30.30 10.67
C HIS A 323 -21.07 31.62 10.99
N PHE A 324 -21.23 32.23 12.18
CA PHE A 324 -20.56 33.51 12.59
C PHE A 324 -20.18 33.68 14.10
N ASN A 325 -20.59 32.83 15.06
CA ASN A 325 -20.28 33.04 16.49
C ASN A 325 -19.06 32.24 17.01
N ASP A 326 -18.35 31.57 16.11
CA ASP A 326 -17.11 30.83 16.38
C ASP A 326 -15.89 31.77 16.55
N ASP A 327 -16.00 33.07 16.27
CA ASP A 327 -14.89 33.85 15.74
C ASP A 327 -13.67 34.10 16.65
N LEU A 328 -13.84 34.19 17.98
CA LEU A 328 -12.73 34.50 18.93
C LEU A 328 -11.97 33.27 19.42
N ASN A 329 -12.68 32.20 19.84
CA ASN A 329 -12.04 30.89 20.05
C ASN A 329 -11.46 30.38 18.73
N ALA A 330 -12.16 30.62 17.62
CA ALA A 330 -11.63 30.34 16.30
C ALA A 330 -10.39 31.18 15.98
N ALA A 331 -10.12 32.35 16.56
CA ALA A 331 -8.91 33.11 16.21
C ALA A 331 -7.64 32.45 16.76
N GLU A 332 -7.65 32.00 18.02
CA GLU A 332 -6.52 31.27 18.60
C GLU A 332 -6.42 29.85 18.06
N GLU A 333 -7.56 29.19 17.83
CA GLU A 333 -7.61 27.89 17.17
C GLU A 333 -7.11 27.98 15.72
N ARG A 334 -7.45 29.05 14.99
CA ARG A 334 -6.89 29.37 13.66
C ARG A 334 -5.37 29.47 13.70
N ILE A 335 -4.79 30.14 14.70
CA ILE A 335 -3.32 30.24 14.83
C ILE A 335 -2.69 28.86 15.04
N PHE A 336 -3.30 28.02 15.88
CA PHE A 336 -2.83 26.66 16.15
C PHE A 336 -2.93 25.76 14.91
N LEU A 337 -4.02 25.86 14.14
CA LEU A 337 -4.23 25.15 12.88
C LEU A 337 -3.23 25.60 11.80
N VAL A 338 -2.96 26.91 11.66
CA VAL A 338 -1.94 27.42 10.73
C VAL A 338 -0.56 26.92 11.12
N LEU A 339 -0.24 26.89 12.41
CA LEU A 339 1.03 26.33 12.89
C LEU A 339 1.15 24.85 12.55
N ALA A 340 0.06 24.08 12.66
CA ALA A 340 0.04 22.66 12.30
C ALA A 340 0.39 22.43 10.82
N VAL A 341 -0.05 23.32 9.91
CA VAL A 341 0.34 23.28 8.49
C VAL A 341 1.85 23.45 8.32
N PHE A 342 2.47 24.42 9.00
CA PHE A 342 3.93 24.61 8.93
C PHE A 342 4.71 23.44 9.54
N ILE A 343 4.22 22.86 10.64
CA ILE A 343 4.78 21.62 11.20
C ILE A 343 4.72 20.50 10.17
N GLY A 344 3.61 20.39 9.44
CA GLY A 344 3.42 19.44 8.37
C GLY A 344 4.44 19.65 7.26
N ILE A 345 4.60 20.88 6.77
CA ILE A 345 5.55 21.23 5.72
C ILE A 345 6.99 20.88 6.13
N PHE A 346 7.43 21.29 7.32
CA PHE A 346 8.79 21.00 7.78
C PHE A 346 9.02 19.52 8.03
N SER A 347 8.04 18.80 8.56
CA SER A 347 8.12 17.34 8.75
C SER A 347 8.20 16.63 7.40
N GLY A 348 7.38 17.03 6.43
CA GLY A 348 7.42 16.49 5.06
C GLY A 348 8.78 16.71 4.39
N LEU A 349 9.32 17.94 4.45
CA LEU A 349 10.66 18.24 3.92
C LEU A 349 11.75 17.39 4.61
N ALA A 350 11.69 17.26 5.94
CA ALA A 350 12.64 16.46 6.70
C ALA A 350 12.56 14.97 6.34
N VAL A 351 11.36 14.42 6.16
CA VAL A 351 11.15 13.02 5.78
C VAL A 351 11.58 12.76 4.34
N VAL A 352 11.38 13.70 3.41
CA VAL A 352 11.94 13.60 2.04
C VAL A 352 13.47 13.50 2.11
N CYS A 353 14.13 14.41 2.83
CA CYS A 353 15.58 14.35 3.03
C CYS A 353 16.01 13.04 3.70
N PHE A 354 15.23 12.53 4.64
CA PHE A 354 15.53 11.31 5.37
C PHE A 354 15.48 10.07 4.47
N ARG A 355 14.45 9.96 3.61
CA ARG A 355 14.35 8.91 2.60
C ARG A 355 15.52 8.94 1.63
N LEU A 356 15.85 10.12 1.09
CA LEU A 356 17.01 10.29 0.21
C LEU A 356 18.32 9.89 0.90
N ALA A 357 18.49 10.23 2.18
CA ALA A 357 19.68 9.86 2.95
C ALA A 357 19.78 8.33 3.16
N ILE A 358 18.66 7.64 3.40
CA ILE A 358 18.63 6.17 3.48
C ILE A 358 19.05 5.56 2.15
N ASP A 359 18.46 6.02 1.04
CA ASP A 359 18.72 5.45 -0.28
C ASP A 359 20.16 5.73 -0.75
N TRP A 360 20.69 6.93 -0.50
CA TRP A 360 22.11 7.21 -0.74
C TRP A 360 23.02 6.33 0.10
N SER A 361 22.71 6.15 1.39
CA SER A 361 23.48 5.28 2.26
C SER A 361 23.44 3.83 1.76
N ARG A 362 22.28 3.36 1.29
CA ARG A 362 22.10 2.04 0.67
C ARG A 362 22.99 1.86 -0.55
N ILE A 363 22.91 2.79 -1.51
CA ILE A 363 23.68 2.70 -2.76
C ILE A 363 25.18 2.80 -2.48
N ALA A 364 25.60 3.66 -1.56
CA ALA A 364 27.01 3.84 -1.22
C ALA A 364 27.61 2.63 -0.50
N LEU A 365 26.87 2.01 0.43
CA LEU A 365 27.38 0.95 1.31
C LEU A 365 27.17 -0.45 0.72
N LEU A 366 25.95 -0.76 0.27
CA LEU A 366 25.59 -2.08 -0.26
C LEU A 366 25.79 -2.17 -1.78
N GLY A 367 25.88 -1.03 -2.46
CA GLY A 367 25.95 -0.97 -3.91
C GLY A 367 24.58 -0.82 -4.58
N PRO A 368 24.57 -0.62 -5.91
CA PRO A 368 23.35 -0.40 -6.67
C PRO A 368 22.54 -1.69 -6.89
N LEU A 369 23.21 -2.84 -6.84
CA LEU A 369 22.63 -4.17 -6.91
C LEU A 369 23.24 -4.98 -5.77
N PRO A 370 22.47 -5.32 -4.72
CA PRO A 370 22.95 -6.20 -3.66
C PRO A 370 23.05 -7.63 -4.22
N GLU A 371 24.18 -7.95 -4.86
CA GLU A 371 24.43 -9.31 -5.35
C GLU A 371 24.67 -10.26 -4.18
N ALA A 372 24.01 -11.42 -4.22
CA ALA A 372 24.29 -12.51 -3.29
C ALA A 372 25.78 -12.87 -3.35
N HIS A 373 26.37 -13.23 -2.20
CA HIS A 373 27.81 -13.49 -2.03
C HIS A 373 28.74 -12.27 -2.12
N SER A 374 28.22 -11.04 -2.21
CA SER A 374 29.08 -9.84 -2.09
C SER A 374 29.52 -9.64 -0.63
N LEU A 375 30.83 -9.50 -0.40
CA LEU A 375 31.37 -9.21 0.94
C LEU A 375 30.85 -7.88 1.51
N ARG A 376 30.37 -6.97 0.66
CA ARG A 376 29.73 -5.71 1.10
C ARG A 376 28.51 -5.96 1.96
N LEU A 377 27.76 -7.04 1.70
CA LEU A 377 26.59 -7.42 2.49
C LEU A 377 26.94 -7.75 3.94
N ILE A 378 28.17 -8.18 4.22
CA ILE A 378 28.65 -8.47 5.58
C ILE A 378 29.33 -7.25 6.18
N ILE A 379 30.28 -6.65 5.47
CA ILE A 379 31.14 -5.60 6.01
C ILE A 379 30.34 -4.33 6.35
N ALA A 380 29.43 -3.92 5.46
CA ALA A 380 28.66 -2.69 5.64
C ALA A 380 27.82 -2.67 6.93
N PRO A 381 26.91 -3.64 7.18
CA PRO A 381 26.09 -3.62 8.39
C PRO A 381 26.89 -3.80 9.68
N VAL A 382 28.03 -4.51 9.64
CA VAL A 382 28.94 -4.67 10.80
C VAL A 382 29.60 -3.34 11.16
N VAL A 383 30.26 -2.70 10.19
CA VAL A 383 30.98 -1.44 10.42
C VAL A 383 30.00 -0.34 10.83
N VAL A 384 28.86 -0.23 10.14
CA VAL A 384 27.85 0.76 10.49
C VAL A 384 27.20 0.46 11.84
N GLY A 385 27.00 -0.81 12.19
CA GLY A 385 26.54 -1.20 13.53
C GLY A 385 27.47 -0.64 14.62
N LEU A 386 28.79 -0.82 14.46
CA LEU A 386 29.78 -0.29 15.41
C LEU A 386 29.76 1.25 15.47
N VAL A 387 29.74 1.92 14.31
CA VAL A 387 29.68 3.40 14.24
C VAL A 387 28.42 3.93 14.91
N VAL A 388 27.26 3.33 14.61
CA VAL A 388 25.97 3.71 15.20
C VAL A 388 25.98 3.48 16.70
N ALA A 389 26.55 2.38 17.20
CA ALA A 389 26.68 2.13 18.63
C ALA A 389 27.46 3.25 19.34
N ILE A 390 28.60 3.67 18.77
CA ILE A 390 29.42 4.77 19.29
C ILE A 390 28.65 6.09 19.29
N LEU A 391 28.00 6.43 18.16
CA LEU A 391 27.20 7.66 18.04
C LEU A 391 26.07 7.71 19.05
N VAL A 392 25.36 6.59 19.23
CA VAL A 392 24.24 6.48 20.17
C VAL A 392 24.72 6.57 21.61
N ILE A 393 25.82 5.92 21.98
CA ILE A 393 26.32 5.91 23.37
C ILE A 393 26.87 7.29 23.77
N HIS A 394 27.68 7.92 22.91
CA HIS A 394 28.43 9.11 23.28
C HIS A 394 27.77 10.43 22.84
N ILE A 395 27.08 10.45 21.70
CA ILE A 395 26.59 11.69 21.10
C ILE A 395 25.06 11.81 21.25
N PHE A 396 24.32 10.73 20.99
CA PHE A 396 22.88 10.74 20.83
C PHE A 396 22.16 9.67 21.68
N PRO A 397 22.22 9.72 23.03
CA PRO A 397 21.66 8.67 23.88
C PRO A 397 20.13 8.48 23.76
N LEU A 398 19.41 9.55 23.39
CA LEU A 398 17.94 9.55 23.29
C LEU A 398 17.39 8.98 21.98
N VAL A 399 18.23 8.55 21.03
CA VAL A 399 17.78 8.11 19.70
C VAL A 399 17.59 6.59 19.58
N ARG A 400 17.90 5.83 20.63
CA ARG A 400 17.77 4.37 20.68
C ARG A 400 16.34 3.90 20.36
N GLY A 401 16.24 2.78 19.65
CA GLY A 401 14.98 2.09 19.36
C GLY A 401 14.08 2.82 18.35
N SER A 402 12.75 2.67 18.52
CA SER A 402 11.71 3.10 17.58
C SER A 402 11.53 4.62 17.52
N GLY A 403 11.16 5.26 18.63
CA GLY A 403 10.80 6.70 18.67
C GLY A 403 9.36 6.97 19.11
N VAL A 404 8.46 5.98 18.98
CA VAL A 404 7.06 6.07 19.44
C VAL A 404 7.00 6.27 20.95
N ASN A 405 7.68 5.43 21.73
CA ASN A 405 7.70 5.51 23.18
C ASN A 405 8.27 6.83 23.70
N GLN A 406 9.31 7.36 23.05
CA GLN A 406 9.87 8.67 23.40
C GLN A 406 8.89 9.80 23.10
N THR A 407 8.06 9.65 22.07
CA THR A 407 7.00 10.60 21.74
C THR A 407 5.84 10.53 22.74
N LYS A 408 5.41 9.32 23.15
CA LYS A 408 4.47 9.13 24.27
C LYS A 408 5.01 9.74 25.57
N ALA A 409 6.26 9.44 25.91
CA ALA A 409 6.90 10.01 27.10
C ALA A 409 7.01 11.53 27.02
N ALA A 410 7.22 12.12 25.82
CA ALA A 410 7.19 13.56 25.66
C ALA A 410 5.82 14.15 25.98
N LEU A 411 4.74 13.52 25.51
CA LEU A 411 3.37 13.95 25.78
C LEU A 411 3.03 13.90 27.29
N TYR A 412 3.25 12.75 27.93
CA TYR A 412 2.76 12.49 29.29
C TYR A 412 3.73 12.91 30.41
N ILE A 413 5.05 12.81 30.19
CA ILE A 413 6.07 13.05 31.23
C ILE A 413 6.78 14.39 31.01
N TYR A 414 7.23 14.65 29.78
CA TYR A 414 8.14 15.78 29.50
C TYR A 414 7.45 17.05 28.98
N ASN A 415 6.13 17.20 29.15
CA ASN A 415 5.40 18.41 28.76
C ASN A 415 5.55 18.83 27.28
N GLY A 416 5.63 17.87 26.37
CA GLY A 416 5.87 18.07 24.95
C GLY A 416 7.31 18.41 24.59
N TYR A 417 8.26 18.35 25.54
CA TYR A 417 9.66 18.67 25.29
C TYR A 417 10.40 17.51 24.63
N ILE A 418 10.99 17.78 23.45
CA ILE A 418 11.95 16.90 22.79
C ILE A 418 13.16 17.74 22.32
N PRO A 419 14.40 17.35 22.65
CA PRO A 419 15.59 18.06 22.18
C PRO A 419 15.75 17.95 20.65
N LEU A 420 16.09 19.05 19.98
CA LEU A 420 16.35 19.04 18.52
C LEU A 420 17.52 18.10 18.15
N LYS A 421 18.48 17.93 19.06
CA LYS A 421 19.59 16.97 18.94
C LYS A 421 19.08 15.53 18.73
N THR A 422 17.91 15.19 19.26
CA THR A 422 17.28 13.87 19.07
C THR A 422 16.86 13.66 17.61
N ALA A 423 16.26 14.64 16.95
CA ALA A 423 15.91 14.53 15.53
C ALA A 423 17.14 14.36 14.65
N ILE A 424 18.18 15.18 14.87
CA ILE A 424 19.43 15.12 14.10
C ILE A 424 20.10 13.75 14.29
N GLY A 425 20.24 13.31 15.54
CA GLY A 425 20.83 12.01 15.83
C GLY A 425 20.01 10.86 15.24
N LYS A 426 18.68 10.92 15.34
CA LYS A 426 17.78 9.90 14.80
C LYS A 426 17.86 9.83 13.28
N PHE A 427 17.85 10.98 12.61
CA PHE A 427 18.01 11.10 11.17
C PHE A 427 19.30 10.44 10.71
N ILE A 428 20.45 10.81 11.30
CA ILE A 428 21.76 10.29 10.87
C ILE A 428 21.89 8.80 11.16
N THR A 429 21.60 8.39 12.40
CA THR A 429 21.84 7.00 12.82
C THR A 429 20.88 6.02 12.18
N ALA A 430 19.60 6.38 12.00
CA ALA A 430 18.63 5.54 11.31
C ALA A 430 18.88 5.50 9.79
N ALA A 431 19.31 6.61 9.17
CA ALA A 431 19.64 6.60 7.74
C ALA A 431 20.82 5.66 7.44
N LEU A 432 21.86 5.72 8.28
CA LEU A 432 23.01 4.84 8.16
C LEU A 432 22.64 3.39 8.46
N SER A 433 21.94 3.09 9.57
CA SER A 433 21.62 1.71 9.94
C SER A 433 20.73 1.02 8.90
N ILE A 434 19.65 1.67 8.48
CA ILE A 434 18.70 1.15 7.48
C ILE A 434 19.39 1.04 6.12
N GLY A 435 20.14 2.08 5.70
CA GLY A 435 20.90 2.08 4.45
C GLY A 435 21.98 0.99 4.42
N ALA A 436 22.66 0.71 5.54
CA ALA A 436 23.64 -0.37 5.64
C ALA A 436 23.01 -1.78 5.67
N GLY A 437 21.69 -1.88 5.74
CA GLY A 437 20.95 -3.13 5.66
C GLY A 437 20.48 -3.72 6.98
N HIS A 438 20.60 -2.99 8.11
CA HIS A 438 19.91 -3.42 9.33
C HIS A 438 18.40 -3.53 9.05
N SER A 439 17.77 -4.59 9.53
CA SER A 439 16.37 -4.92 9.20
C SER A 439 15.41 -4.05 10.02
N LEU A 440 15.32 -2.76 9.68
CA LEU A 440 14.53 -1.74 10.36
C LEU A 440 13.84 -0.83 9.34
N GLY A 441 12.75 -0.18 9.77
CA GLY A 441 11.95 0.75 8.96
C GLY A 441 12.19 2.23 9.27
N PRO A 442 11.99 3.15 8.32
CA PRO A 442 12.11 4.60 8.56
C PRO A 442 10.92 5.25 9.28
N GLU A 443 9.83 4.57 9.56
CA GLU A 443 8.55 5.23 9.87
C GLU A 443 8.46 5.70 11.31
N ASP A 444 8.83 4.87 12.27
CA ASP A 444 8.92 5.28 13.68
C ASP A 444 9.96 6.40 13.89
N PRO A 445 11.17 6.34 13.26
CA PRO A 445 12.09 7.47 13.24
C PRO A 445 11.48 8.74 12.66
N SER A 446 10.74 8.64 11.55
CA SER A 446 10.10 9.79 10.90
C SER A 446 9.05 10.43 11.81
N LEU A 447 8.26 9.62 12.51
CA LEU A 447 7.33 10.05 13.55
C LEU A 447 8.07 10.86 14.64
N GLN A 448 9.17 10.34 15.17
CA GLN A 448 9.95 11.03 16.21
C GLN A 448 10.61 12.32 15.70
N ILE A 449 11.09 12.33 14.46
CA ILE A 449 11.65 13.53 13.81
C ILE A 449 10.57 14.61 13.71
N GLY A 450 9.38 14.27 13.22
CA GLY A 450 8.25 15.20 13.14
C GLY A 450 7.82 15.74 14.51
N ALA A 451 7.69 14.86 15.52
CA ALA A 451 7.38 15.26 16.90
C ALA A 451 8.43 16.23 17.48
N THR A 452 9.70 16.00 17.17
CA THR A 452 10.81 16.85 17.63
C THR A 452 10.79 18.22 16.95
N LEU A 453 10.52 18.27 15.64
CA LEU A 453 10.39 19.52 14.89
C LEU A 453 9.22 20.35 15.42
N ALA A 454 8.08 19.71 15.69
CA ALA A 454 6.93 20.35 16.31
C ALA A 454 7.25 20.91 17.71
N SER A 455 7.93 20.12 18.55
CA SER A 455 8.39 20.57 19.87
C SER A 455 9.36 21.75 19.78
N ALA A 456 10.34 21.71 18.86
CA ALA A 456 11.31 22.78 18.67
C ALA A 456 10.65 24.07 18.18
N LEU A 457 9.69 23.96 17.26
CA LEU A 457 8.94 25.10 16.74
C LEU A 457 8.04 25.72 17.82
N GLY A 458 7.27 24.89 18.54
CA GLY A 458 6.42 25.34 19.64
C GLY A 458 7.18 26.06 20.75
N ARG A 459 8.39 25.59 21.06
CA ARG A 459 9.29 26.25 22.04
C ARG A 459 9.81 27.59 21.55
N ARG A 460 10.22 27.70 20.28
CA ARG A 460 10.66 28.99 19.71
C ARG A 460 9.53 30.03 19.70
N LEU A 461 8.28 29.58 19.57
CA LEU A 461 7.10 30.43 19.62
C LEU A 461 6.57 30.68 21.05
N HIS A 462 7.26 30.19 22.08
CA HIS A 462 6.90 30.39 23.49
C HIS A 462 5.45 30.00 23.83
N LEU A 463 4.96 28.91 23.22
CA LEU A 463 3.59 28.43 23.48
C LEU A 463 3.43 27.94 24.93
N SER A 464 2.19 27.98 25.42
CA SER A 464 1.84 27.44 26.74
C SER A 464 2.19 25.95 26.82
N ARG A 465 2.49 25.46 28.04
CA ARG A 465 2.84 24.05 28.27
C ARG A 465 1.75 23.09 27.80
N GLU A 466 0.48 23.47 27.96
CA GLU A 466 -0.66 22.70 27.51
C GLU A 466 -0.68 22.53 25.98
N ARG A 467 -0.47 23.62 25.22
CA ARG A 467 -0.38 23.54 23.74
C ARG A 467 0.90 22.84 23.28
N LEU A 468 2.02 23.04 23.97
CA LEU A 468 3.28 22.39 23.63
C LEU A 468 3.19 20.87 23.78
N ARG A 469 2.51 20.37 24.83
CA ARG A 469 2.21 18.93 25.01
C ARG A 469 1.52 18.36 23.76
N LEU A 470 0.54 19.08 23.23
CA LEU A 470 -0.28 18.66 22.09
C LEU A 470 0.44 18.76 20.73
N LEU A 471 1.53 19.52 20.63
CA LEU A 471 2.29 19.63 19.37
C LEU A 471 3.13 18.40 19.04
N ALA A 472 3.64 17.67 20.04
CA ALA A 472 4.44 16.47 19.78
C ALA A 472 3.63 15.41 18.99
N PRO A 473 2.38 15.09 19.36
CA PRO A 473 1.51 14.24 18.54
C PRO A 473 1.16 14.81 17.15
N VAL A 474 0.98 16.13 17.01
CA VAL A 474 0.74 16.78 15.71
C VAL A 474 1.93 16.56 14.77
N GLY A 475 3.15 16.77 15.25
CA GLY A 475 4.37 16.47 14.50
C GLY A 475 4.57 14.99 14.25
N ALA A 476 4.22 14.13 15.21
CA ALA A 476 4.27 12.68 15.08
C ALA A 476 3.42 12.20 13.90
N ALA A 477 2.18 12.68 13.81
CA ALA A 477 1.28 12.37 12.70
C ALA A 477 1.83 12.88 11.37
N ALA A 478 2.37 14.10 11.32
CA ALA A 478 3.00 14.64 10.13
C ALA A 478 4.19 13.80 9.64
N GLY A 479 5.07 13.40 10.55
CA GLY A 479 6.23 12.56 10.24
C GLY A 479 5.81 11.17 9.74
N LEU A 480 4.86 10.52 10.42
CA LEU A 480 4.36 9.21 10.02
C LEU A 480 3.59 9.25 8.69
N ALA A 481 2.76 10.28 8.49
CA ALA A 481 2.00 10.48 7.25
C ALA A 481 2.93 10.61 6.04
N ALA A 482 3.99 11.42 6.17
CA ALA A 482 5.02 11.54 5.14
C ALA A 482 5.78 10.23 4.91
N ALA A 483 6.02 9.47 5.98
CA ALA A 483 6.78 8.22 5.90
C ALA A 483 6.03 7.08 5.22
N PHE A 484 4.70 7.10 5.18
CA PHE A 484 3.90 6.11 4.46
C PHE A 484 3.18 6.65 3.22
N ASN A 485 3.19 7.97 2.99
CA ASN A 485 2.26 8.61 2.06
C ASN A 485 0.78 8.32 2.41
N ALA A 486 0.48 8.17 3.71
CA ALA A 486 -0.79 7.67 4.26
C ALA A 486 -1.29 8.58 5.40
N PRO A 487 -1.95 9.71 5.08
CA PRO A 487 -2.37 10.69 6.08
C PRO A 487 -3.44 10.16 7.05
N ILE A 488 -4.43 9.40 6.58
CA ILE A 488 -5.53 8.91 7.43
C ILE A 488 -4.99 7.93 8.46
N SER A 489 -4.15 7.00 8.01
CA SER A 489 -3.51 5.99 8.84
C SER A 489 -2.63 6.61 9.91
N ALA A 490 -1.87 7.65 9.57
CA ALA A 490 -1.04 8.35 10.55
C ALA A 490 -1.86 9.09 11.62
N VAL A 491 -2.99 9.69 11.25
CA VAL A 491 -3.91 10.32 12.21
C VAL A 491 -4.50 9.26 13.14
N LEU A 492 -5.01 8.15 12.58
CA LEU A 492 -5.56 7.06 13.35
C LEU A 492 -4.52 6.45 14.28
N PHE A 493 -3.29 6.24 13.82
CA PHE A 493 -2.23 5.71 14.67
C PHE A 493 -1.92 6.61 15.87
N VAL A 494 -1.83 7.93 15.64
CA VAL A 494 -1.59 8.88 16.73
C VAL A 494 -2.75 8.91 17.73
N ILE A 495 -3.99 8.73 17.26
CA ILE A 495 -5.15 8.60 18.15
C ILE A 495 -5.14 7.26 18.90
N GLU A 496 -4.84 6.15 18.22
CA GLU A 496 -4.87 4.80 18.78
C GLU A 496 -3.72 4.53 19.75
N GLU A 497 -2.52 5.03 19.48
CA GLU A 497 -1.30 4.64 20.21
C GLU A 497 -0.64 5.80 20.98
N VAL A 498 -0.86 7.07 20.59
CA VAL A 498 -0.12 8.20 21.18
C VAL A 498 -0.95 9.05 22.15
N ILE A 499 -2.17 9.48 21.77
CA ILE A 499 -2.94 10.48 22.55
C ILE A 499 -4.08 9.86 23.38
N GLY A 500 -4.82 8.88 22.83
CA GLY A 500 -6.01 8.31 23.47
C GLY A 500 -7.22 9.23 23.48
N ARG A 501 -7.15 10.34 24.22
CA ARG A 501 -8.24 11.33 24.39
C ARG A 501 -8.01 12.56 23.52
N TRP A 502 -8.97 12.89 22.65
CA TRP A 502 -8.83 14.00 21.69
C TRP A 502 -9.98 15.00 21.79
N SER A 503 -9.69 16.25 21.42
CA SER A 503 -10.68 17.31 21.19
C SER A 503 -10.73 17.65 19.71
N ALA A 504 -11.82 18.28 19.25
CA ALA A 504 -12.00 18.65 17.84
C ALA A 504 -10.83 19.50 17.31
N GLY A 505 -10.30 20.44 18.09
CA GLY A 505 -9.17 21.28 17.69
C GLY A 505 -7.85 20.51 17.54
N ILE A 506 -7.58 19.52 18.40
CA ILE A 506 -6.39 18.66 18.27
C ILE A 506 -6.52 17.78 17.03
N LEU A 507 -7.69 17.17 16.83
CA LEU A 507 -7.96 16.33 15.67
C LEU A 507 -7.76 17.13 14.36
N GLY A 508 -8.32 18.33 14.28
CA GLY A 508 -8.14 19.23 13.14
C GLY A 508 -6.66 19.55 12.87
N SER A 509 -5.88 19.79 13.92
CA SER A 509 -4.45 20.09 13.81
C SER A 509 -3.63 18.89 13.37
N VAL A 510 -3.90 17.71 13.92
CA VAL A 510 -3.27 16.43 13.53
C VAL A 510 -3.54 16.15 12.05
N VAL A 511 -4.79 16.28 11.60
CA VAL A 511 -5.20 16.08 10.21
C VAL A 511 -4.53 17.09 9.28
N LEU A 512 -4.57 18.39 9.59
CA LEU A 512 -3.94 19.42 8.75
C LEU A 512 -2.43 19.23 8.63
N SER A 513 -1.76 18.84 9.72
CA SER A 513 -0.32 18.59 9.70
C SER A 513 0.03 17.36 8.87
N ALA A 514 -0.72 16.26 9.03
CA ALA A 514 -0.56 15.04 8.25
C ALA A 514 -0.75 15.30 6.74
N ILE A 515 -1.84 15.98 6.35
CA ILE A 515 -2.13 16.32 4.95
C ILE A 515 -1.04 17.22 4.38
N SER A 516 -0.64 18.27 5.10
CA SER A 516 0.38 19.21 4.62
C SER A 516 1.73 18.52 4.40
N SER A 517 2.09 17.60 5.30
CA SER A 517 3.29 16.76 5.17
C SER A 517 3.24 15.84 3.95
N VAL A 518 2.10 15.21 3.70
CA VAL A 518 1.87 14.33 2.55
C VAL A 518 1.88 15.11 1.23
N VAL A 519 1.27 16.30 1.18
CA VAL A 519 1.32 17.16 -0.01
C VAL A 519 2.77 17.49 -0.38
N VAL A 520 3.61 17.81 0.62
CA VAL A 520 5.05 18.06 0.39
C VAL A 520 5.74 16.79 -0.12
N VAL A 521 5.52 15.63 0.50
CA VAL A 521 6.12 14.38 0.02
C VAL A 521 5.68 14.04 -1.40
N ARG A 522 4.39 14.18 -1.72
CA ARG A 522 3.86 13.87 -3.06
C ARG A 522 4.40 14.81 -4.13
N TRP A 523 4.70 16.06 -3.78
CA TRP A 523 5.37 16.98 -4.69
C TRP A 523 6.75 16.48 -5.11
N PHE A 524 7.54 15.95 -4.18
CA PHE A 524 8.93 15.54 -4.44
C PHE A 524 9.09 14.10 -4.89
N LEU A 525 8.28 13.18 -4.35
CA LEU A 525 8.40 11.72 -4.53
C LEU A 525 7.25 11.11 -5.36
N GLY A 526 6.24 11.90 -5.74
CA GLY A 526 5.08 11.45 -6.52
C GLY A 526 3.85 11.10 -5.69
N SER A 527 2.68 11.11 -6.34
CA SER A 527 1.37 10.89 -5.70
C SER A 527 0.90 9.44 -5.63
N GLU A 528 1.69 8.53 -6.17
CA GLU A 528 1.33 7.13 -6.33
C GLU A 528 1.26 6.40 -4.99
N PRO A 529 0.31 5.44 -4.82
CA PRO A 529 0.33 4.53 -3.69
C PRO A 529 1.67 3.79 -3.61
N LEU A 530 2.03 3.36 -2.39
CA LEU A 530 3.31 2.69 -2.18
C LEU A 530 3.38 1.35 -2.94
N PHE A 531 2.24 0.66 -3.09
CA PHE A 531 2.11 -0.55 -3.90
C PHE A 531 1.04 -0.38 -4.98
N ARG A 532 1.36 -0.78 -6.22
CA ARG A 532 0.42 -0.80 -7.33
C ARG A 532 -0.04 -2.23 -7.54
N ILE A 533 -1.28 -2.51 -7.15
CA ILE A 533 -1.91 -3.82 -7.35
C ILE A 533 -3.01 -3.76 -8.40
N PRO A 534 -3.22 -4.83 -9.19
CA PRO A 534 -4.39 -4.95 -10.06
C PRO A 534 -5.70 -4.75 -9.29
N SER A 535 -6.78 -4.38 -9.97
CA SER A 535 -8.11 -4.28 -9.36
C SER A 535 -8.56 -5.64 -8.83
N LEU A 536 -8.50 -5.79 -7.51
CA LEU A 536 -8.97 -6.98 -6.79
C LEU A 536 -10.48 -6.87 -6.55
N ALA A 537 -11.23 -7.90 -6.93
CA ALA A 537 -12.64 -8.07 -6.57
C ALA A 537 -12.79 -9.32 -5.70
N LEU A 538 -13.61 -9.21 -4.64
CA LEU A 538 -14.08 -10.37 -3.89
C LEU A 538 -15.08 -11.11 -4.78
N ASN A 539 -14.70 -12.30 -5.24
CA ASN A 539 -15.53 -13.07 -6.15
C ASN A 539 -16.49 -13.98 -5.39
N ARG A 540 -16.09 -14.48 -4.21
CA ARG A 540 -16.91 -15.37 -3.37
C ARG A 540 -16.86 -14.97 -1.88
N PRO A 541 -17.96 -15.16 -1.11
CA PRO A 541 -17.92 -14.96 0.35
C PRO A 541 -17.07 -15.99 1.11
N ALA A 542 -16.89 -17.20 0.56
CA ALA A 542 -16.13 -18.27 1.20
C ALA A 542 -14.64 -17.94 1.39
N GLU A 543 -14.11 -17.01 0.60
CA GLU A 543 -12.72 -16.52 0.72
C GLU A 543 -12.43 -15.92 2.11
N LEU A 544 -13.46 -15.42 2.81
CA LEU A 544 -13.34 -14.87 4.17
C LEU A 544 -12.86 -15.90 5.19
N VAL A 545 -13.13 -17.19 4.98
CA VAL A 545 -12.61 -18.26 5.87
C VAL A 545 -11.10 -18.38 5.74
N ALA A 546 -10.57 -18.31 4.52
CA ALA A 546 -9.14 -18.37 4.27
C ALA A 546 -8.40 -17.13 4.80
N TYR A 547 -8.99 -15.94 4.64
CA TYR A 547 -8.49 -14.73 5.30
C TYR A 547 -8.57 -14.83 6.83
N GLY A 548 -9.59 -15.51 7.38
CA GLY A 548 -9.67 -15.82 8.79
C GLY A 548 -8.50 -16.69 9.30
N LEU A 549 -8.14 -17.74 8.55
CA LEU A 549 -6.97 -18.57 8.83
C LEU A 549 -5.66 -17.76 8.78
N LEU A 550 -5.52 -16.89 7.79
CA LEU A 550 -4.41 -15.93 7.73
C LEU A 550 -4.35 -15.06 9.00
N GLY A 551 -5.50 -14.60 9.49
CA GLY A 551 -5.63 -13.90 10.78
C GLY A 551 -5.07 -14.72 11.96
N ILE A 552 -5.38 -16.01 12.01
CA ILE A 552 -4.88 -16.91 13.06
C ILE A 552 -3.36 -17.06 12.99
N VAL A 553 -2.82 -17.42 11.82
CA VAL A 553 -1.39 -17.62 11.62
C VAL A 553 -0.61 -16.33 11.85
N GLY A 554 -1.10 -15.21 11.33
CA GLY A 554 -0.49 -13.90 11.52
C GLY A 554 -0.57 -13.43 12.98
N GLY A 555 -1.66 -13.71 13.69
CA GLY A 555 -1.76 -13.44 15.14
C GLY A 555 -0.70 -14.19 15.95
N LEU A 556 -0.50 -15.48 15.67
CA LEU A 556 0.56 -16.28 16.31
C LEU A 556 1.96 -15.75 15.95
N ALA A 557 2.18 -15.37 14.70
CA ALA A 557 3.44 -14.77 14.26
C ALA A 557 3.72 -13.43 14.96
N ALA A 558 2.69 -12.59 15.15
CA ALA A 558 2.81 -11.35 15.90
C ALA A 558 3.19 -11.59 17.37
N VAL A 559 2.59 -12.60 18.02
CA VAL A 559 2.96 -13.00 19.39
C VAL A 559 4.40 -13.47 19.47
N MET A 560 4.82 -14.34 18.55
CA MET A 560 6.20 -14.80 18.46
C MET A 560 7.16 -13.61 18.30
N PHE A 561 6.82 -12.64 17.44
CA PHE A 561 7.65 -11.46 17.20
C PHE A 561 7.75 -10.59 18.47
N SER A 562 6.62 -10.23 19.08
CA SER A 562 6.59 -9.42 20.32
C SER A 562 7.31 -10.10 21.49
N ARG A 563 7.09 -11.41 21.69
CA ARG A 563 7.75 -12.18 22.75
C ARG A 563 9.25 -12.29 22.52
N SER A 564 9.70 -12.45 21.28
CA SER A 564 11.13 -12.51 20.97
C SER A 564 11.83 -11.22 21.38
N ILE A 565 11.26 -10.06 21.05
CA ILE A 565 11.78 -8.75 21.48
C ILE A 565 11.75 -8.65 23.02
N GLY A 566 10.62 -8.98 23.64
CA GLY A 566 10.45 -8.88 25.08
C GLY A 566 11.37 -9.79 25.88
N PHE A 567 11.73 -10.96 25.33
CA PHE A 567 12.62 -11.93 25.95
C PHE A 567 14.11 -11.59 25.78
N LEU A 568 14.53 -11.19 24.57
CA LEU A 568 15.94 -10.95 24.24
C LEU A 568 16.45 -9.59 24.72
N ARG A 569 15.62 -8.54 24.66
CA ARG A 569 16.05 -7.17 25.00
C ARG A 569 16.56 -7.02 26.43
N PRO A 570 15.88 -7.51 27.49
CA PRO A 570 16.38 -7.41 28.86
C PRO A 570 17.68 -8.19 29.07
N ARG A 571 17.81 -9.38 28.44
CA ARG A 571 19.00 -10.23 28.56
C ARG A 571 20.24 -9.58 27.96
N LEU A 572 20.12 -9.01 26.76
CA LEU A 572 21.22 -8.30 26.12
C LEU A 572 21.59 -7.02 26.86
N ARG A 573 20.61 -6.33 27.47
CA ARG A 573 20.88 -5.17 28.32
C ARG A 573 21.54 -5.52 29.65
N ALA A 574 21.31 -6.72 30.18
CA ALA A 574 21.92 -7.20 31.41
C ALA A 574 23.40 -7.57 31.24
N LEU A 575 23.89 -7.74 30.01
CA LEU A 575 25.31 -7.97 29.73
C LEU A 575 26.17 -6.76 30.13
N PRO A 576 27.49 -6.96 30.35
CA PRO A 576 28.40 -5.87 30.71
C PRO A 576 28.34 -4.71 29.72
N ARG A 577 28.44 -3.46 30.21
CA ARG A 577 28.28 -2.24 29.39
C ARG A 577 29.18 -2.19 28.16
N TRP A 578 30.39 -2.75 28.24
CA TRP A 578 31.32 -2.80 27.09
C TRP A 578 30.76 -3.60 25.90
N THR A 579 29.87 -4.56 26.13
CA THR A 579 29.24 -5.35 25.06
C THR A 579 28.29 -4.50 24.21
N GLN A 580 27.72 -3.42 24.75
CA GLN A 580 26.77 -2.55 24.03
C GLN A 580 27.39 -1.87 22.80
N TYR A 581 28.72 -1.72 22.78
CA TYR A 581 29.45 -1.20 21.62
C TYR A 581 29.44 -2.17 20.44
N PHE A 582 29.50 -3.48 20.73
CA PHE A 582 29.59 -4.52 19.71
C PHE A 582 28.24 -5.15 19.37
N GLN A 583 27.23 -5.00 20.24
CA GLN A 583 25.90 -5.59 20.05
C GLN A 583 25.28 -5.23 18.68
N PRO A 584 25.19 -3.95 18.25
CA PRO A 584 24.72 -3.62 16.90
C PRO A 584 25.60 -4.19 15.78
N ALA A 585 26.93 -4.26 15.97
CA ALA A 585 27.82 -4.86 14.98
C ALA A 585 27.57 -6.37 14.83
N CYS A 586 27.29 -7.08 15.92
CA CYS A 586 26.92 -8.50 15.90
C CYS A 586 25.56 -8.74 15.23
N ALA A 587 24.57 -7.86 15.47
CA ALA A 587 23.31 -7.91 14.72
C ALA A 587 23.56 -7.68 13.23
N GLY A 588 24.40 -6.70 12.89
CA GLY A 588 24.81 -6.44 11.51
C GLY A 588 25.51 -7.64 10.86
N LEU A 589 26.37 -8.34 11.60
CA LEU A 589 27.03 -9.57 11.13
C LEU A 589 26.01 -10.65 10.83
N LEU A 590 25.07 -10.89 11.75
CA LEU A 590 24.02 -11.90 11.58
C LEU A 590 23.18 -11.61 10.32
N ILE A 591 22.76 -10.36 10.13
CA ILE A 591 21.97 -9.93 8.97
C ILE A 591 22.79 -10.03 7.69
N GLY A 592 24.05 -9.61 7.74
CA GLY A 592 24.95 -9.69 6.60
C GLY A 592 25.24 -11.13 6.18
N LEU A 593 25.37 -12.06 7.12
CA LEU A 593 25.49 -13.49 6.83
C LEU A 593 24.21 -14.04 6.19
N MET A 594 23.04 -13.72 6.73
CA MET A 594 21.76 -14.09 6.10
C MET A 594 21.65 -13.55 4.67
N GLY A 595 22.04 -12.29 4.45
CA GLY A 595 22.09 -11.68 3.11
C GLY A 595 23.08 -12.38 2.18
N TYR A 596 24.28 -12.66 2.67
CA TYR A 596 25.34 -13.34 1.91
C TYR A 596 24.92 -14.75 1.47
N PHE A 597 24.27 -15.52 2.34
CA PHE A 597 23.81 -16.89 2.07
C PHE A 597 22.49 -16.99 1.28
N GLY A 598 22.01 -15.88 0.71
CA GLY A 598 20.92 -15.92 -0.27
C GLY A 598 19.60 -15.27 0.19
N ALA A 599 19.57 -14.59 1.33
CA ALA A 599 18.41 -13.82 1.78
C ALA A 599 18.66 -12.29 1.83
N PRO A 600 19.20 -11.61 0.79
CA PRO A 600 19.38 -10.16 0.82
C PRO A 600 18.06 -9.38 0.97
N GLN A 601 16.92 -10.02 0.71
CA GLN A 601 15.59 -9.42 0.78
C GLN A 601 15.18 -8.97 2.19
N ILE A 602 15.79 -9.56 3.23
CA ILE A 602 15.51 -9.19 4.62
C ILE A 602 16.26 -7.92 5.07
N MET A 603 17.22 -7.42 4.29
CA MET A 603 17.99 -6.22 4.64
C MET A 603 17.16 -4.94 4.48
N GLY A 604 17.34 -3.98 5.38
CA GLY A 604 16.61 -2.70 5.35
C GLY A 604 15.09 -2.84 5.56
N ALA A 605 14.31 -1.92 4.99
CA ALA A 605 12.85 -1.89 5.14
C ALA A 605 12.13 -2.99 4.32
N GLY A 606 12.63 -3.31 3.12
CA GLY A 606 12.12 -4.40 2.28
C GLY A 606 10.91 -4.07 1.38
N TYR A 607 10.59 -2.78 1.15
CA TYR A 607 9.45 -2.35 0.32
C TYR A 607 9.44 -2.91 -1.09
N GLU A 608 10.59 -2.95 -1.76
CA GLU A 608 10.72 -3.51 -3.10
C GLU A 608 10.32 -4.98 -3.15
N TYR A 609 10.70 -5.76 -2.13
CA TYR A 609 10.40 -7.19 -2.08
C TYR A 609 8.96 -7.47 -1.65
N MET A 610 8.33 -6.58 -0.88
CA MET A 610 6.89 -6.62 -0.65
C MET A 610 6.13 -6.45 -1.97
N ASP A 611 6.53 -5.48 -2.79
CA ASP A 611 5.97 -5.27 -4.13
C ASP A 611 6.17 -6.51 -5.03
N GLN A 612 7.39 -7.06 -5.07
CA GLN A 612 7.69 -8.28 -5.83
C GLN A 612 6.85 -9.50 -5.36
N ALA A 613 6.62 -9.65 -4.05
CA ALA A 613 5.77 -10.71 -3.51
C ALA A 613 4.30 -10.58 -3.92
N MET A 614 3.79 -9.35 -4.05
CA MET A 614 2.45 -9.10 -4.58
C MET A 614 2.32 -9.39 -6.08
N HIS A 615 3.44 -9.47 -6.80
CA HIS A 615 3.47 -9.75 -8.24
C HIS A 615 3.92 -11.19 -8.55
N ASP A 616 3.71 -12.14 -7.63
CA ASP A 616 4.01 -13.58 -7.81
C ASP A 616 5.48 -13.88 -8.16
N GLN A 617 6.43 -13.01 -7.78
CA GLN A 617 7.85 -13.18 -8.11
C GLN A 617 8.60 -14.15 -7.19
N PHE A 618 7.95 -14.66 -6.14
CA PHE A 618 8.53 -15.57 -5.17
C PHE A 618 7.67 -16.83 -5.03
N THR A 619 8.32 -17.96 -4.80
CA THR A 619 7.63 -19.19 -4.42
C THR A 619 7.12 -19.07 -2.98
N TRP A 620 6.05 -19.80 -2.66
CA TRP A 620 5.45 -19.75 -1.32
C TRP A 620 6.42 -20.21 -0.22
N GLN A 621 7.32 -21.15 -0.51
CA GLN A 621 8.37 -21.59 0.43
C GLN A 621 9.36 -20.46 0.74
N MET A 622 9.75 -19.70 -0.29
CA MET A 622 10.64 -18.56 -0.13
C MET A 622 9.97 -17.47 0.70
N LEU A 623 8.69 -17.19 0.45
CA LEU A 623 7.91 -16.24 1.24
C LEU A 623 7.84 -16.66 2.72
N ALA A 624 7.53 -17.92 3.01
CA ALA A 624 7.52 -18.44 4.38
C ALA A 624 8.90 -18.32 5.07
N ALA A 625 9.98 -18.64 4.35
CA ALA A 625 11.34 -18.48 4.87
C ALA A 625 11.68 -17.00 5.14
N LEU A 626 11.35 -16.09 4.22
CA LEU A 626 11.57 -14.66 4.36
C LEU A 626 10.81 -14.07 5.55
N ALA A 627 9.59 -14.52 5.84
CA ALA A 627 8.85 -14.09 7.03
C ALA A 627 9.61 -14.42 8.32
N VAL A 628 10.07 -15.67 8.48
CA VAL A 628 10.81 -16.11 9.67
C VAL A 628 12.14 -15.37 9.79
N LEU A 629 12.90 -15.29 8.70
CA LEU A 629 14.19 -14.60 8.68
C LEU A 629 14.04 -13.11 9.00
N LYS A 630 12.97 -12.45 8.53
CA LYS A 630 12.71 -11.04 8.83
C LYS A 630 12.43 -10.82 10.32
N ILE A 631 11.67 -11.71 10.97
CA ILE A 631 11.43 -11.64 12.42
C ILE A 631 12.76 -11.74 13.19
N ILE A 632 13.62 -12.70 12.83
CA ILE A 632 14.93 -12.88 13.46
C ILE A 632 15.82 -11.65 13.24
N ALA A 633 15.95 -11.20 11.99
CA ALA A 633 16.78 -10.07 11.60
C ALA A 633 16.36 -8.77 12.30
N THR A 634 15.05 -8.50 12.32
CA THR A 634 14.49 -7.29 12.93
C THR A 634 14.60 -7.34 14.44
N THR A 635 14.32 -8.50 15.05
CA THR A 635 14.50 -8.69 16.49
C THR A 635 15.94 -8.39 16.87
N ALA A 636 16.93 -9.01 16.21
CA ALA A 636 18.35 -8.77 16.47
C ALA A 636 18.76 -7.28 16.28
N SER A 637 18.30 -6.65 15.21
CA SER A 637 18.56 -5.22 14.96
C SER A 637 18.00 -4.33 16.07
N PHE A 638 16.77 -4.59 16.49
CA PHE A 638 16.05 -3.73 17.42
C PHE A 638 16.53 -3.90 18.87
N VAL A 639 16.70 -5.15 19.34
CA VAL A 639 17.06 -5.43 20.74
C VAL A 639 18.48 -4.97 21.09
N THR A 640 19.38 -4.88 20.10
CA THR A 640 20.75 -4.36 20.27
C THR A 640 20.82 -2.84 20.38
N GLY A 641 19.69 -2.15 20.24
CA GLY A 641 19.57 -0.70 20.44
C GLY A 641 19.86 0.14 19.20
N THR A 642 19.99 -0.48 18.03
CA THR A 642 20.12 0.21 16.74
C THR A 642 18.89 1.10 16.49
N PRO A 643 19.07 2.39 16.19
CA PRO A 643 17.97 3.29 15.84
C PRO A 643 17.29 2.86 14.54
N GLY A 644 15.96 2.74 14.60
CA GLY A 644 15.11 2.36 13.46
C GLY A 644 13.74 1.87 13.94
N GLY A 645 12.80 1.77 13.00
CA GLY A 645 11.39 1.45 13.25
C GLY A 645 11.04 -0.02 13.04
N MET A 646 9.89 -0.42 13.57
CA MET A 646 9.37 -1.79 13.46
C MET A 646 8.16 -1.89 12.51
N PHE A 647 7.61 -0.77 12.04
CA PHE A 647 6.45 -0.77 11.16
C PHE A 647 6.72 -1.48 9.82
N ALA A 648 7.74 -1.05 9.06
CA ALA A 648 8.04 -1.69 7.77
C ALA A 648 8.35 -3.20 7.90
N PRO A 649 9.15 -3.67 8.88
CA PRO A 649 9.32 -5.10 9.11
C PRO A 649 8.04 -5.86 9.48
N ALA A 650 7.11 -5.24 10.21
CA ALA A 650 5.81 -5.84 10.51
C ALA A 650 4.97 -5.99 9.23
N LEU A 651 4.89 -4.95 8.41
CA LEU A 651 4.23 -5.03 7.10
C LEU A 651 4.89 -6.09 6.20
N PHE A 652 6.22 -6.10 6.12
CA PHE A 652 6.99 -7.08 5.35
C PHE A 652 6.64 -8.50 5.76
N THR A 653 6.76 -8.80 7.04
CA THR A 653 6.56 -10.14 7.57
C THR A 653 5.11 -10.58 7.34
N GLY A 654 4.16 -9.66 7.52
CA GLY A 654 2.76 -9.90 7.20
C GLY A 654 2.54 -10.22 5.72
N ALA A 655 3.13 -9.43 4.81
CA ALA A 655 3.06 -9.65 3.37
C ALA A 655 3.60 -11.02 2.95
N MET A 656 4.74 -11.41 3.54
CA MET A 656 5.36 -12.70 3.27
C MET A 656 4.50 -13.86 3.79
N ILE A 657 3.94 -13.76 5.00
CA ILE A 657 3.02 -14.79 5.55
C ILE A 657 1.77 -14.91 4.68
N GLY A 658 1.17 -13.77 4.34
CA GLY A 658 0.02 -13.68 3.45
C GLY A 658 0.30 -14.36 2.12
N GLY A 659 1.31 -13.89 1.38
CA GLY A 659 1.68 -14.46 0.09
C GLY A 659 2.08 -15.94 0.17
N ALA A 660 2.70 -16.39 1.27
CA ALA A 660 3.00 -17.81 1.47
C ALA A 660 1.72 -18.65 1.60
N ILE A 661 0.72 -18.18 2.37
CA ILE A 661 -0.57 -18.87 2.51
C ILE A 661 -1.33 -18.87 1.18
N GLY A 662 -1.41 -17.73 0.49
CA GLY A 662 -2.09 -17.65 -0.82
C GLY A 662 -1.41 -18.51 -1.88
N GLY A 663 -0.08 -18.50 -1.94
CA GLY A 663 0.69 -19.35 -2.85
C GLY A 663 0.57 -20.85 -2.53
N ALA A 664 0.50 -21.21 -1.24
CA ALA A 664 0.26 -22.59 -0.82
C ALA A 664 -1.16 -23.05 -1.15
N GLU A 665 -2.18 -22.20 -0.95
CA GLU A 665 -3.56 -22.50 -1.34
C GLU A 665 -3.65 -22.78 -2.84
N ARG A 666 -3.03 -21.94 -3.68
CA ARG A 666 -2.99 -22.14 -5.13
C ARG A 666 -2.30 -23.45 -5.54
N HIS A 667 -1.28 -23.87 -4.80
CA HIS A 667 -0.54 -25.09 -5.08
C HIS A 667 -1.30 -26.36 -4.67
N PHE A 668 -1.89 -26.39 -3.47
CA PHE A 668 -2.55 -27.59 -2.93
C PHE A 668 -4.04 -27.68 -3.29
N TYR A 669 -4.71 -26.55 -3.47
CA TYR A 669 -6.14 -26.46 -3.72
C TYR A 669 -6.47 -25.62 -4.96
N PRO A 670 -5.96 -25.98 -6.16
CA PRO A 670 -6.17 -25.21 -7.39
C PRO A 670 -7.65 -25.04 -7.76
N HIS A 671 -8.54 -25.95 -7.32
CA HIS A 671 -9.98 -25.88 -7.55
C HIS A 671 -10.74 -24.96 -6.59
N LEU A 672 -10.13 -24.64 -5.43
CA LEU A 672 -10.71 -23.74 -4.43
C LEU A 672 -10.16 -22.32 -4.55
N VAL A 673 -9.21 -22.05 -5.46
CA VAL A 673 -8.50 -20.77 -5.59
C VAL A 673 -9.48 -19.61 -5.45
N THR A 674 -9.37 -18.95 -4.30
CA THR A 674 -10.30 -17.96 -3.81
C THR A 674 -9.82 -16.55 -4.15
N GLY A 675 -8.52 -16.25 -3.97
CA GLY A 675 -7.94 -14.94 -4.24
C GLY A 675 -6.57 -15.00 -4.94
N SER A 676 -6.09 -13.85 -5.42
CA SER A 676 -4.71 -13.72 -5.91
C SER A 676 -3.73 -13.66 -4.74
N THR A 677 -2.49 -14.09 -4.96
CA THR A 677 -1.40 -13.98 -3.96
C THR A 677 -1.20 -12.54 -3.50
N ALA A 678 -1.44 -11.57 -4.39
CA ALA A 678 -1.43 -10.14 -4.09
C ALA A 678 -2.42 -9.76 -2.98
N THR A 679 -3.66 -10.27 -3.05
CA THR A 679 -4.69 -10.03 -2.02
C THR A 679 -4.24 -10.57 -0.68
N TYR A 680 -3.74 -11.82 -0.65
CA TYR A 680 -3.28 -12.44 0.59
C TYR A 680 -2.11 -11.69 1.20
N ALA A 681 -1.13 -11.27 0.40
CA ALA A 681 0.00 -10.48 0.88
C ALA A 681 -0.47 -9.14 1.49
N LEU A 682 -1.38 -8.41 0.84
CA LEU A 682 -1.93 -7.17 1.38
C LEU A 682 -2.74 -7.37 2.66
N VAL A 683 -3.60 -8.39 2.70
CA VAL A 683 -4.32 -8.74 3.94
C VAL A 683 -3.32 -9.09 5.04
N GLY A 684 -2.29 -9.86 4.70
CA GLY A 684 -1.23 -10.26 5.63
C GLY A 684 -0.47 -9.08 6.24
N MET A 685 -0.19 -8.04 5.46
CA MET A 685 0.38 -6.79 5.97
C MET A 685 -0.46 -6.21 7.09
N GLY A 686 -1.78 -6.11 6.86
CA GLY A 686 -2.73 -5.62 7.85
C GLY A 686 -2.75 -6.50 9.09
N VAL A 687 -2.80 -7.82 8.88
CA VAL A 687 -2.93 -8.83 9.94
C VAL A 687 -1.78 -8.73 10.92
N LEU A 688 -0.54 -8.73 10.42
CA LEU A 688 0.61 -8.65 11.31
C LEU A 688 0.72 -7.27 11.96
N PHE A 689 0.35 -6.19 11.26
CA PHE A 689 0.32 -4.86 11.84
C PHE A 689 -0.67 -4.76 13.01
N ALA A 690 -1.89 -5.27 12.82
CA ALA A 690 -2.94 -5.26 13.84
C ALA A 690 -2.57 -6.16 15.04
N GLY A 691 -2.02 -7.34 14.78
CA GLY A 691 -1.58 -8.26 15.84
C GLY A 691 -0.35 -7.75 16.61
N PHE A 692 0.66 -7.22 15.91
CA PHE A 692 1.94 -6.84 16.51
C PHE A 692 1.89 -5.47 17.20
N LEU A 693 1.32 -4.46 16.54
CA LEU A 693 1.25 -3.09 17.06
C LEU A 693 -0.02 -2.81 17.88
N ARG A 694 -1.04 -3.69 17.81
CA ARG A 694 -2.35 -3.50 18.46
C ARG A 694 -3.12 -2.24 18.06
N ALA A 695 -2.99 -1.87 16.79
CA ALA A 695 -3.69 -0.74 16.18
C ALA A 695 -4.58 -1.22 15.01
N PRO A 696 -5.74 -1.85 15.30
CA PRO A 696 -6.57 -2.51 14.28
C PRO A 696 -7.22 -1.53 13.29
N MET A 697 -7.68 -0.35 13.72
CA MET A 697 -8.26 0.63 12.78
C MET A 697 -7.16 1.24 11.91
N THR A 698 -6.03 1.60 12.52
CA THR A 698 -4.86 2.07 11.78
C THR A 698 -4.45 1.06 10.71
N SER A 699 -4.43 -0.23 11.04
CA SER A 699 -4.06 -1.30 10.11
C SER A 699 -4.96 -1.35 8.87
N VAL A 700 -6.28 -1.27 9.05
CA VAL A 700 -7.26 -1.31 7.94
C VAL A 700 -7.02 -0.15 6.98
N PHE A 701 -6.92 1.07 7.51
CA PHE A 701 -6.69 2.25 6.68
C PHE A 701 -5.27 2.28 6.10
N MET A 702 -4.28 1.70 6.78
CA MET A 702 -2.93 1.59 6.26
C MET A 702 -2.91 0.75 4.99
N VAL A 703 -3.48 -0.47 5.04
CA VAL A 703 -3.55 -1.33 3.85
C VAL A 703 -4.33 -0.63 2.73
N LEU A 704 -5.41 0.07 3.06
CA LEU A 704 -6.19 0.84 2.08
C LEU A 704 -5.37 1.95 1.40
N GLU A 705 -4.72 2.83 2.17
CA GLU A 705 -3.98 3.97 1.62
C GLU A 705 -2.71 3.56 0.86
N VAL A 706 -2.04 2.50 1.33
CA VAL A 706 -0.81 1.99 0.74
C VAL A 706 -1.06 1.19 -0.55
N SER A 707 -2.24 0.56 -0.68
CA SER A 707 -2.63 -0.20 -1.87
C SER A 707 -3.56 0.54 -2.84
N GLY A 708 -4.31 1.55 -2.36
CA GLY A 708 -5.30 2.28 -3.14
C GLY A 708 -6.58 1.51 -3.49
N ASN A 709 -6.82 0.32 -2.92
CA ASN A 709 -7.94 -0.54 -3.27
C ASN A 709 -8.96 -0.69 -2.13
N TYR A 710 -10.19 -0.21 -2.34
CA TYR A 710 -11.27 -0.25 -1.34
C TYR A 710 -11.85 -1.66 -1.10
N SER A 711 -11.80 -2.54 -2.11
CA SER A 711 -12.40 -3.88 -2.04
C SER A 711 -11.76 -4.78 -0.97
N ILE A 712 -10.54 -4.46 -0.51
CA ILE A 712 -9.78 -5.28 0.43
C ILE A 712 -10.13 -5.05 1.91
N ILE A 713 -10.91 -3.99 2.21
CA ILE A 713 -11.22 -3.58 3.59
C ILE A 713 -11.91 -4.71 4.37
N VAL A 714 -12.90 -5.38 3.77
CA VAL A 714 -13.68 -6.42 4.47
C VAL A 714 -12.80 -7.61 4.88
N PRO A 715 -12.01 -8.22 3.96
CA PRO A 715 -11.02 -9.25 4.31
C PRO A 715 -10.05 -8.82 5.41
N VAL A 716 -9.51 -7.60 5.30
CA VAL A 716 -8.55 -7.07 6.28
C VAL A 716 -9.19 -6.95 7.66
N ILE A 717 -10.40 -6.41 7.77
CA ILE A 717 -11.09 -6.29 9.08
C ILE A 717 -11.27 -7.66 9.74
N VAL A 718 -11.76 -8.66 9.00
CA VAL A 718 -12.01 -10.01 9.55
C VAL A 718 -10.70 -10.63 10.04
N ALA A 719 -9.67 -10.64 9.20
CA ALA A 719 -8.39 -11.25 9.52
C ALA A 719 -7.65 -10.50 10.64
N ASN A 720 -7.65 -9.17 10.60
CA ASN A 720 -7.04 -8.31 11.63
C ASN A 720 -7.68 -8.52 13.00
N THR A 721 -9.00 -8.66 13.03
CA THR A 721 -9.75 -8.86 14.29
C THR A 721 -9.32 -10.15 14.97
N LEU A 722 -9.21 -11.25 14.21
CA LEU A 722 -8.71 -12.53 14.74
C LEU A 722 -7.26 -12.43 15.22
N ALA A 723 -6.38 -11.79 14.44
CA ALA A 723 -4.99 -11.60 14.83
C ALA A 723 -4.84 -10.74 16.09
N TYR A 724 -5.64 -9.68 16.20
CA TYR A 724 -5.71 -8.83 17.39
C TYR A 724 -6.13 -9.63 18.61
N PHE A 725 -7.22 -10.40 18.54
CA PHE A 725 -7.70 -11.20 19.67
C PHE A 725 -6.69 -12.27 20.10
N ILE A 726 -6.05 -12.97 19.15
CA ILE A 726 -5.03 -13.98 19.45
C ILE A 726 -3.81 -13.34 20.10
N SER A 727 -3.34 -12.22 19.53
CA SER A 727 -2.22 -11.47 20.10
C SER A 727 -2.52 -10.95 21.50
N ARG A 728 -3.75 -10.49 21.72
CA ARG A 728 -4.24 -10.04 23.02
C ARG A 728 -4.25 -11.16 24.06
N ALA A 729 -4.88 -12.29 23.72
CA ALA A 729 -5.00 -13.42 24.61
C ALA A 729 -3.63 -14.01 25.02
N LEU A 730 -2.67 -14.05 24.10
CA LEU A 730 -1.38 -14.70 24.34
C LEU A 730 -0.30 -13.73 24.86
N GLN A 731 -0.35 -12.44 24.57
CA GLN A 731 0.72 -11.49 24.90
C GLN A 731 0.16 -10.29 25.67
N PRO A 732 -0.26 -10.37 26.93
CA PRO A 732 -1.13 -9.37 27.59
C PRO A 732 -0.74 -7.90 27.35
N LEU A 733 0.55 -7.58 27.34
CA LEU A 733 1.05 -6.23 27.09
C LEU A 733 1.34 -5.95 25.60
N PRO A 734 0.82 -4.83 25.04
CA PRO A 734 1.23 -4.32 23.74
C PRO A 734 2.74 -4.12 23.65
N ILE A 735 3.30 -4.17 22.44
CA ILE A 735 4.76 -4.06 22.26
C ILE A 735 5.32 -2.72 22.77
N PHE A 736 4.64 -1.61 22.52
CA PHE A 736 5.12 -0.29 22.96
C PHE A 736 5.08 -0.15 24.48
N ASP A 737 4.03 -0.64 25.13
CA ASP A 737 3.88 -0.63 26.59
C ASP A 737 4.84 -1.61 27.28
N LEU A 738 5.10 -2.77 26.66
CA LEU A 738 6.15 -3.68 27.10
C LEU A 738 7.52 -3.00 27.10
N LEU A 739 7.82 -2.23 26.04
CA LEU A 739 9.09 -1.54 25.90
C LEU A 739 9.24 -0.38 26.90
N THR A 740 8.18 0.39 27.17
CA THR A 740 8.19 1.48 28.17
C THR A 740 8.38 0.94 29.58
N ARG A 741 7.66 -0.13 29.97
CA ARG A 741 7.85 -0.79 31.28
C ARG A 741 9.28 -1.29 31.46
N GLN A 742 9.88 -1.87 30.42
CA GLN A 742 11.29 -2.28 30.43
C GLN A 742 12.29 -1.11 30.47
N ASP A 743 11.89 0.09 30.05
CA ASP A 743 12.66 1.33 30.20
C ASP A 743 12.40 2.03 31.56
N GLY A 744 11.58 1.43 32.43
CA GLY A 744 11.21 2.00 33.73
C GLY A 744 10.21 3.15 33.64
N LEU A 745 9.53 3.30 32.51
CA LEU A 745 8.52 4.33 32.27
C LEU A 745 7.12 3.69 32.36
N VAL A 746 6.31 4.17 33.31
CA VAL A 746 4.88 3.84 33.39
C VAL A 746 4.11 4.93 32.65
N LEU A 747 3.56 4.57 31.50
CA LEU A 747 2.70 5.42 30.68
C LEU A 747 1.29 4.82 30.66
N PRO A 748 0.24 5.65 30.49
CA PRO A 748 -1.12 5.13 30.32
C PRO A 748 -1.18 4.19 29.11
N SER A 749 -1.78 3.01 29.32
CA SER A 749 -2.07 2.09 28.24
C SER A 749 -3.41 2.46 27.62
N LEU A 750 -3.39 2.84 26.35
CA LEU A 750 -4.61 3.25 25.64
C LEU A 750 -5.54 2.07 25.36
N GLU A 751 -5.02 0.85 25.32
CA GLU A 751 -5.83 -0.38 25.27
C GLU A 751 -6.56 -0.58 26.60
N GLU A 752 -5.87 -0.48 27.74
CA GLU A 752 -6.48 -0.61 29.08
C GLU A 752 -7.50 0.52 29.34
N GLU A 753 -7.20 1.78 28.99
CA GLU A 753 -8.12 2.92 29.18
C GLU A 753 -9.44 2.78 28.41
N ARG A 754 -9.44 2.12 27.24
CA ARG A 754 -10.67 1.91 26.45
C ARG A 754 -11.60 0.88 27.06
N GLU A 755 -11.07 0.03 27.93
CA GLU A 755 -11.77 -1.10 28.53
C GLU A 755 -12.20 -0.84 29.97
N GLN A 756 -11.69 0.24 30.58
CA GLN A 756 -12.20 0.73 31.85
C GLN A 756 -13.71 0.99 31.73
N ALA A 757 -14.48 0.33 32.61
CA ALA A 757 -15.90 0.56 32.70
C ALA A 757 -16.10 2.04 33.06
N VAL A 758 -16.96 2.74 32.30
CA VAL A 758 -17.35 4.08 32.69
C VAL A 758 -18.20 3.95 33.94
N LEU A 759 -17.58 4.21 35.09
CA LEU A 759 -18.28 4.28 36.36
C LEU A 759 -19.42 5.29 36.29
N ARG A 760 -20.57 4.89 36.81
CA ARG A 760 -21.78 5.70 36.87
C ARG A 760 -22.15 6.02 38.31
N VAL A 761 -23.02 7.01 38.46
CA VAL A 761 -23.59 7.37 39.76
C VAL A 761 -24.32 6.17 40.39
N GLU A 762 -25.00 5.34 39.60
CA GLU A 762 -25.65 4.12 40.06
C GLU A 762 -24.69 3.09 40.70
N ASP A 763 -23.42 3.05 40.27
CA ASP A 763 -22.42 2.13 40.80
C ASP A 763 -21.89 2.53 42.19
N ALA A 764 -22.11 3.79 42.59
CA ALA A 764 -21.61 4.35 43.85
C ALA A 764 -22.71 4.82 44.80
N MET A 765 -23.91 5.14 44.30
CA MET A 765 -24.98 5.71 45.12
C MET A 765 -25.45 4.75 46.22
N GLN A 766 -25.85 5.32 47.35
CA GLN A 766 -26.58 4.60 48.38
C GLN A 766 -28.08 4.55 48.01
N PRO A 767 -28.81 3.52 48.44
CA PRO A 767 -30.26 3.45 48.28
C PRO A 767 -30.95 4.70 48.83
N ALA A 768 -32.12 5.03 48.28
CA ALA A 768 -32.88 6.20 48.73
C ALA A 768 -33.07 6.18 50.27
N PRO A 769 -32.79 7.29 50.96
CA PRO A 769 -32.90 7.35 52.41
C PRO A 769 -34.33 7.05 52.85
N SER A 770 -34.49 6.31 53.95
CA SER A 770 -35.79 5.92 54.49
C SER A 770 -36.61 7.11 55.01
N LEU A 771 -35.96 8.23 55.31
CA LEU A 771 -36.59 9.47 55.76
C LEU A 771 -36.21 10.62 54.84
N ILE A 772 -37.23 11.24 54.24
CA ILE A 772 -37.14 12.52 53.51
C ILE A 772 -38.11 13.48 54.19
N LEU A 773 -37.61 14.62 54.65
CA LEU A 773 -38.45 15.65 55.28
C LEU A 773 -39.04 16.56 54.20
N GLU A 774 -40.26 17.03 54.39
CA GLU A 774 -40.86 18.06 53.54
C GLU A 774 -40.61 19.44 54.16
N ALA A 775 -40.37 20.46 53.34
CA ALA A 775 -40.02 21.79 53.82
C ALA A 775 -41.16 22.49 54.58
N ASP A 776 -42.41 22.04 54.39
CA ASP A 776 -43.60 22.52 55.08
C ASP A 776 -43.78 21.94 56.49
N HIS A 777 -43.13 20.81 56.81
CA HIS A 777 -43.11 20.27 58.17
C HIS A 777 -42.62 21.32 59.19
N SER A 778 -43.27 21.37 60.34
CA SER A 778 -42.77 22.13 61.49
C SER A 778 -41.48 21.50 62.03
N ILE A 779 -40.59 22.30 62.62
CA ILE A 779 -39.36 21.78 63.25
C ILE A 779 -39.69 20.74 64.32
N GLY A 780 -40.79 20.90 65.06
CA GLY A 780 -41.27 19.93 66.04
C GLY A 780 -41.69 18.59 65.43
N GLU A 781 -42.43 18.61 64.31
CA GLU A 781 -42.80 17.39 63.57
C GLU A 781 -41.58 16.71 62.97
N ALA A 782 -40.65 17.48 62.40
CA ALA A 782 -39.44 16.96 61.80
C ALA A 782 -38.54 16.23 62.79
N VAL A 783 -38.45 16.72 64.05
CA VAL A 783 -37.74 16.03 65.13
C VAL A 783 -38.44 14.73 65.55
N ARG A 784 -39.78 14.68 65.52
CA ARG A 784 -40.55 13.46 65.84
C ARG A 784 -40.46 12.38 64.77
N LEU A 785 -40.24 12.77 63.51
CA LEU A 785 -40.06 11.85 62.39
C LEU A 785 -38.66 11.22 62.33
N LEU A 786 -37.72 11.68 63.17
CA LEU A 786 -36.39 11.07 63.25
C LEU A 786 -36.48 9.62 63.77
N PRO A 787 -35.74 8.66 63.20
CA PRO A 787 -35.76 7.27 63.67
C PRO A 787 -35.29 7.15 65.12
N ASP A 788 -35.96 6.29 65.90
CA ASP A 788 -35.55 5.93 67.25
C ASP A 788 -34.18 5.24 67.22
N GLY A 789 -33.12 5.99 67.54
CA GLY A 789 -31.73 5.53 67.42
C GLY A 789 -30.82 6.39 66.54
N ALA A 790 -31.32 7.50 65.97
CA ALA A 790 -30.50 8.45 65.21
C ALA A 790 -29.50 9.19 66.15
N GLN A 791 -28.34 8.57 66.37
CA GLN A 791 -27.30 9.02 67.31
C GLN A 791 -26.20 9.85 66.64
N LYS A 792 -25.99 9.72 65.32
CA LYS A 792 -24.96 10.47 64.59
C LYS A 792 -25.39 11.91 64.40
N GLN A 793 -24.84 12.82 65.21
CA GLN A 793 -25.16 14.24 65.19
C GLN A 793 -24.87 14.92 63.83
N ASP A 794 -23.89 14.41 63.09
CA ASP A 794 -23.44 14.95 61.80
C ASP A 794 -24.12 14.32 60.57
N GLU A 795 -25.10 13.44 60.76
CA GLU A 795 -25.84 12.83 59.66
C GLU A 795 -26.75 13.86 58.99
N HIS A 796 -26.69 13.92 57.66
CA HIS A 796 -27.46 14.85 56.85
C HIS A 796 -28.74 14.19 56.36
N ILE A 797 -29.87 14.86 56.57
CA ILE A 797 -31.19 14.41 56.12
C ILE A 797 -31.61 15.26 54.93
N LEU A 798 -32.10 14.59 53.88
CA LEU A 798 -32.62 15.23 52.69
C LEU A 798 -33.97 15.89 52.99
N VAL A 799 -34.11 17.15 52.58
CA VAL A 799 -35.36 17.92 52.69
C VAL A 799 -35.86 18.26 51.29
N ARG A 800 -37.12 17.94 51.00
CA ARG A 800 -37.79 18.30 49.75
C ARG A 800 -38.38 19.70 49.84
N MET A 801 -38.08 20.55 48.86
CA MET A 801 -38.62 21.90 48.75
C MET A 801 -39.84 21.92 47.82
N THR A 802 -40.89 22.65 48.19
CA THR A 802 -42.09 22.90 47.38
C THR A 802 -41.94 24.19 46.57
N PRO A 803 -42.25 24.23 45.25
CA PRO A 803 -42.79 23.16 44.40
C PRO A 803 -41.74 22.21 43.79
N THR A 804 -40.45 22.59 43.74
CA THR A 804 -39.32 21.77 43.27
C THR A 804 -38.01 22.22 43.93
N GLY A 805 -37.18 21.27 44.36
CA GLY A 805 -35.84 21.54 44.88
C GLY A 805 -35.49 20.63 46.05
N TRP A 806 -34.22 20.63 46.43
CA TRP A 806 -33.69 19.77 47.51
C TRP A 806 -32.84 20.60 48.45
N ASN A 807 -32.87 20.28 49.74
CA ASN A 807 -31.99 20.85 50.75
C ASN A 807 -31.48 19.73 51.66
N ALA A 808 -30.51 20.03 52.52
CA ALA A 808 -30.08 19.10 53.56
C ALA A 808 -29.93 19.81 54.89
N ILE A 809 -30.28 19.12 55.97
CA ILE A 809 -30.11 19.58 57.34
C ILE A 809 -29.49 18.47 58.18
N THR A 810 -28.59 18.83 59.10
CA THR A 810 -28.02 17.85 60.03
C THR A 810 -28.95 17.61 61.21
N ILE A 811 -28.89 16.41 61.79
CA ILE A 811 -29.65 16.07 63.00
C ILE A 811 -29.32 17.03 64.15
N ALA A 812 -28.04 17.41 64.31
CA ALA A 812 -27.62 18.41 65.29
C ALA A 812 -28.30 19.77 65.08
N ALA A 813 -28.34 20.27 63.85
CA ALA A 813 -28.97 21.54 63.52
C ALA A 813 -30.48 21.49 63.80
N LEU A 814 -31.14 20.39 63.42
CA LEU A 814 -32.57 20.19 63.65
C LEU A 814 -32.93 20.14 65.14
N ARG A 815 -32.17 19.39 65.95
CA ARG A 815 -32.34 19.32 67.42
C ARG A 815 -32.04 20.66 68.10
N LYS A 816 -31.03 21.39 67.62
CA LYS A 816 -30.69 22.73 68.12
C LYS A 816 -31.84 23.71 67.88
N LEU A 817 -32.40 23.73 66.67
CA LEU A 817 -33.54 24.58 66.34
C LEU A 817 -34.78 24.26 67.19
N ALA A 818 -35.02 22.98 67.49
CA ALA A 818 -36.08 22.58 68.42
C ALA A 818 -35.79 23.01 69.86
N GLY A 819 -34.54 22.91 70.33
CA GLY A 819 -34.11 23.35 71.65
C GLY A 819 -34.15 24.87 71.85
N GLU A 820 -34.05 25.65 70.77
CA GLU A 820 -34.22 27.11 70.74
C GLU A 820 -35.69 27.57 70.82
N GLY A 821 -36.65 26.65 70.96
CA GLY A 821 -38.08 26.96 71.08
C GLY A 821 -38.76 27.31 69.75
N LYS A 822 -38.14 27.03 68.60
CA LYS A 822 -38.69 27.31 67.25
C LYS A 822 -39.54 26.16 66.70
N THR A 823 -40.13 25.33 67.56
CA THR A 823 -40.81 24.08 67.16
C THR A 823 -41.98 24.28 66.21
N GLU A 824 -42.68 25.42 66.30
CA GLU A 824 -43.83 25.77 65.45
C GLU A 824 -43.43 26.41 64.10
N MET A 825 -42.15 26.74 63.89
CA MET A 825 -41.70 27.31 62.62
C MET A 825 -41.51 26.21 61.57
N SER A 826 -41.87 26.51 60.32
CA SER A 826 -41.61 25.63 59.18
C SER A 826 -40.10 25.47 58.93
N LEU A 827 -39.68 24.26 58.56
CA LEU A 827 -38.33 23.93 58.12
C LEU A 827 -37.82 24.90 57.04
N ALA A 828 -38.65 25.24 56.05
CA ALA A 828 -38.32 26.15 54.97
C ALA A 828 -37.72 27.48 55.44
N SER A 829 -38.19 28.02 56.57
CA SER A 829 -37.76 29.31 57.11
C SER A 829 -36.34 29.31 57.70
N ASN A 830 -35.78 28.13 57.98
CA ASN A 830 -34.46 27.96 58.62
C ASN A 830 -33.47 27.18 57.74
N LEU A 831 -33.84 26.84 56.49
CA LEU A 831 -32.98 26.18 55.53
C LEU A 831 -32.18 27.20 54.70
N SER A 832 -31.05 26.75 54.15
CA SER A 832 -30.26 27.55 53.21
C SER A 832 -31.10 27.94 51.99
N THR A 833 -30.96 29.18 51.51
CA THR A 833 -31.61 29.64 50.27
C THR A 833 -31.04 28.96 49.02
N ARG A 834 -29.91 28.27 49.13
CA ARG A 834 -29.29 27.53 48.02
C ARG A 834 -29.79 26.09 47.98
N SER A 835 -30.55 25.74 46.94
CA SER A 835 -30.96 24.35 46.67
C SER A 835 -29.74 23.48 46.37
N LEU A 836 -29.76 22.24 46.85
CA LEU A 836 -28.85 21.19 46.42
C LEU A 836 -29.06 20.88 44.94
N PRO A 837 -27.99 20.56 44.21
CA PRO A 837 -28.09 19.96 42.89
C PRO A 837 -28.69 18.55 42.99
N SER A 838 -29.31 18.06 41.92
CA SER A 838 -29.75 16.67 41.80
C SER A 838 -29.00 15.97 40.67
N LEU A 839 -28.64 14.72 40.88
CA LEU A 839 -27.97 13.87 39.90
C LEU A 839 -28.92 12.78 39.37
N PHE A 840 -28.50 12.10 38.30
CA PHE A 840 -29.21 10.97 37.73
C PHE A 840 -28.31 9.73 37.77
N PRO A 841 -28.87 8.51 37.90
CA PRO A 841 -28.07 7.30 38.08
C PRO A 841 -27.16 7.00 36.88
N ASP A 842 -27.61 7.35 35.66
CA ASP A 842 -26.89 7.12 34.40
C ASP A 842 -25.71 8.07 34.16
N LEU A 843 -25.54 9.11 35.00
CA LEU A 843 -24.45 10.06 34.84
C LEU A 843 -23.09 9.40 35.12
N PRO A 844 -22.04 9.79 34.38
CA PRO A 844 -20.67 9.44 34.72
C PRO A 844 -20.32 9.84 36.16
N LEU A 845 -19.65 8.95 36.90
CA LEU A 845 -19.32 9.14 38.31
C LEU A 845 -18.35 10.32 38.53
N ASP A 846 -17.47 10.59 37.56
CA ASP A 846 -16.58 11.75 37.57
C ASP A 846 -17.34 13.08 37.48
N ALA A 847 -18.50 13.11 36.79
CA ALA A 847 -19.37 14.28 36.77
C ALA A 847 -19.95 14.57 38.16
N ALA A 848 -20.23 13.53 38.97
CA ALA A 848 -20.75 13.67 40.32
C ALA A 848 -19.79 14.44 41.25
N LEU A 849 -18.47 14.30 41.06
CA LEU A 849 -17.43 14.96 41.87
C LEU A 849 -17.63 16.48 41.96
N ARG A 850 -18.09 17.13 40.89
CA ARG A 850 -18.33 18.58 40.87
C ARG A 850 -19.45 19.00 41.82
N PHE A 851 -20.42 18.11 42.04
CA PHE A 851 -21.60 18.37 42.84
C PHE A 851 -21.39 17.95 44.30
N VAL A 852 -20.75 16.80 44.54
CA VAL A 852 -20.45 16.30 45.89
C VAL A 852 -19.26 17.02 46.57
N GLN A 853 -18.55 17.89 45.86
CA GLN A 853 -17.55 18.79 46.46
C GLN A 853 -18.20 19.94 47.24
N ASP A 854 -19.28 20.51 46.69
CA ASP A 854 -19.96 21.69 47.23
C ASP A 854 -21.14 21.33 48.12
N ALA A 855 -21.60 20.07 48.08
CA ALA A 855 -22.73 19.57 48.83
C ALA A 855 -22.35 18.32 49.64
N PRO A 856 -22.71 18.25 50.94
CA PRO A 856 -22.40 17.09 51.80
C PRO A 856 -23.17 15.83 51.38
N LEU A 857 -24.34 16.00 50.78
CA LEU A 857 -25.23 14.95 50.33
C LEU A 857 -25.92 15.43 49.05
N VAL A 858 -25.92 14.61 48.00
CA VAL A 858 -26.56 14.95 46.72
C VAL A 858 -27.62 13.90 46.40
N PRO A 859 -28.90 14.28 46.21
CA PRO A 859 -29.93 13.34 45.81
C PRO A 859 -29.75 12.88 44.36
N VAL A 860 -29.92 11.58 44.15
CA VAL A 860 -30.01 10.95 42.84
C VAL A 860 -31.47 10.71 42.54
N VAL A 861 -31.99 11.34 41.50
CA VAL A 861 -33.42 11.33 41.14
C VAL A 861 -33.66 10.66 39.79
N ASN A 862 -34.85 10.14 39.59
CA ASN A 862 -35.25 9.55 38.33
C ASN A 862 -35.42 10.64 37.24
N ARG A 863 -34.92 10.41 36.02
CA ARG A 863 -35.03 11.36 34.89
C ARG A 863 -36.47 11.59 34.42
N ALA A 864 -37.31 10.56 34.44
CA ALA A 864 -38.71 10.64 34.05
C ALA A 864 -39.58 11.25 35.16
N ASN A 865 -39.15 11.13 36.42
CA ASN A 865 -39.84 11.71 37.57
C ASN A 865 -38.85 12.32 38.57
N PHE A 866 -38.58 13.63 38.42
CA PHE A 866 -37.67 14.39 39.30
C PHE A 866 -38.07 14.40 40.79
N ARG A 867 -39.29 13.96 41.12
CA ARG A 867 -39.74 13.82 42.52
C ARG A 867 -39.37 12.48 43.13
N GLN A 868 -39.06 11.47 42.31
CA GLN A 868 -38.66 10.16 42.80
C GLN A 868 -37.15 10.17 43.05
N VAL A 869 -36.76 10.05 44.32
CA VAL A 869 -35.37 9.83 44.73
C VAL A 869 -35.09 8.35 44.61
N GLU A 870 -34.08 8.00 43.83
CA GLU A 870 -33.61 6.62 43.65
C GLU A 870 -32.44 6.31 44.58
N GLY A 871 -31.67 7.33 44.94
CA GLY A 871 -30.54 7.20 45.83
C GLY A 871 -30.02 8.52 46.35
N VAL A 872 -28.97 8.45 47.15
CA VAL A 872 -28.16 9.59 47.54
C VAL A 872 -26.70 9.25 47.32
N ILE A 873 -25.90 10.25 46.96
CA ILE A 873 -24.47 10.07 46.75
C ILE A 873 -23.69 11.10 47.56
N THR A 874 -22.65 10.62 48.24
CA THR A 874 -21.71 11.46 48.98
C THR A 874 -20.33 11.41 48.34
N ARG A 875 -19.46 12.33 48.74
CA ARG A 875 -18.04 12.34 48.32
C ARG A 875 -17.32 11.05 48.72
N GLU A 876 -17.66 10.47 49.87
CA GLU A 876 -17.05 9.23 50.36
C GLU A 876 -17.46 8.03 49.52
N ASP A 877 -18.71 7.98 49.08
CA ASP A 877 -19.21 6.92 48.20
C ASP A 877 -18.48 6.92 46.86
N VAL A 878 -18.28 8.10 46.27
CA VAL A 878 -17.52 8.26 45.02
C VAL A 878 -16.09 7.73 45.21
N PHE A 879 -15.38 8.14 46.27
CA PHE A 879 -14.01 7.68 46.53
C PHE A 879 -13.90 6.22 46.95
N ARG A 880 -14.93 5.66 47.59
CA ARG A 880 -14.99 4.22 47.91
C ARG A 880 -15.04 3.43 46.60
N ARG A 881 -15.94 3.79 45.69
CA ARG A 881 -16.12 3.05 44.44
C ARG A 881 -14.88 3.10 43.53
N TYR A 882 -14.19 4.24 43.47
CA TYR A 882 -12.90 4.35 42.74
C TYR A 882 -11.78 3.49 43.38
N ARG A 883 -11.75 3.35 44.71
CA ARG A 883 -10.76 2.49 45.40
C ARG A 883 -11.02 1.01 45.21
N GLU A 884 -12.29 0.60 45.20
CA GLU A 884 -12.69 -0.78 44.92
C GLU A 884 -12.26 -1.17 43.49
N GLU A 885 -12.43 -0.27 42.52
CA GLU A 885 -12.01 -0.51 41.13
C GLU A 885 -10.49 -0.66 40.96
N GLU A 886 -9.68 0.09 41.71
CA GLU A 886 -8.21 -0.07 41.67
C GLU A 886 -7.74 -1.39 42.31
N SER A 887 -8.60 -2.07 43.07
CA SER A 887 -8.28 -3.32 43.77
C SER A 887 -8.75 -4.60 43.06
N GLU A 888 -9.64 -4.45 42.07
CA GLU A 888 -10.10 -5.51 41.15
C GLU A 888 -9.16 -5.66 39.95
#